data_AF-A0A8H8JJ41-F1
#
_entry.id   AF-A0A8H8JJ41-F1
#
_cell.length_a   1.000
_cell.length_b   1.000
_cell.length_c   1.000
_cell.angle_alpha   90.00
_cell.angle_beta   90.00
_cell.angle_gamma   90.00
#
_symmetry.space_group_name_H-M   'P 1'
#
loop_
_entity.id
_entity.type
_entity.pdbx_description
1 polymer ?
#
loop_
_entity_poly.entity_id
_entity_poly.type
_entity_poly.pdbx_seq_one_letter_code
_entity_poly.pdbx_strand_id
1 'polypeptide(L)'
;MPPEMLKGLKPEFVAPLVLALTHPSSPNASGKTFEVGAGYVAEIRWERSQGHIFRADSTFTPSAVRHAFDSICDFEGKKPDHPKGMNDRDMVKTLQDAKNAGPNEQGDVKVEFKGKTVIITGAGAGLGRAYALMFGKLGANVVVNDVSENAAKKVVDEVNAAGSGKAISVVCSAEEGEKIVKAALDAFGGVHVLIANAGILRDKSFAAMSEKEWMDVLAVHLRGTYKCAKAVWPVFQKQKYGRIVTTASGVGIYGNFGQANYSTAKAAIIGLTRTLAIEGSRYGIISNCIAPSAGTAMTATIWPEEMVKAFSPDYVAPLVGFLASESNEDTTGALFEVTGGWAARTRWQRAGGHGFPQNKELTPEDVLSKWNIITNFDDGRATYPTSTQEAIQQIVENFSNTASDSAVDPEDPSAITEAKKQIAASEPVEFEYTERDVILYNLGIGATEKELHWTFEGHENFQVLPTFGVIPQFGASSNMSYDFVPNFNPTKLLHGEQYLSIKGPIPTSGTLVNKVRLLEALDKGKAAAVTVAVDTFDKSTGKLIFENQSTVFLRGSGGFGGKKKGSDRGAASAANTPPKRAPDAVVEEKTDERQAALYRLSGDLNPLHIDPEFAAGGGFDKPILHGLCFLGFAGKHVLKTFGAWKDIKVRFAGSVYPGETLVTEMWKEGDKVIFSMKTKERGAVVLSAAAATLESATPKAKL
;
A
#
# COMPACT_ATOMS: atom_id res chain seq x y z
N MET A 1 14.76 11.19 5.88
CA MET A 1 14.93 9.85 6.49
C MET A 1 15.94 9.94 7.62
N PRO A 2 15.71 9.26 8.75
CA PRO A 2 16.68 9.15 9.84
C PRO A 2 18.01 8.53 9.38
N PRO A 3 19.15 8.86 10.02
CA PRO A 3 20.47 8.32 9.66
C PRO A 3 20.55 6.78 9.64
N GLU A 4 19.84 6.10 10.53
CA GLU A 4 19.81 4.63 10.59
C GLU A 4 19.12 3.99 9.37
N MET A 5 18.09 4.63 8.80
CA MET A 5 17.47 4.16 7.55
C MET A 5 18.38 4.39 6.34
N LEU A 6 19.15 5.48 6.32
CA LEU A 6 20.12 5.74 5.25
C LEU A 6 21.21 4.65 5.20
N LYS A 7 21.59 4.07 6.35
CA LYS A 7 22.54 2.96 6.40
C LYS A 7 22.03 1.68 5.72
N GLY A 8 20.71 1.47 5.61
CA GLY A 8 20.13 0.31 4.92
C GLY A 8 19.92 0.52 3.41
N LEU A 9 20.02 1.77 2.92
CA LEU A 9 19.99 2.06 1.48
C LEU A 9 21.37 1.85 0.88
N LYS A 10 21.75 0.59 0.71
CA LYS A 10 23.06 0.23 0.17
C LYS A 10 22.97 -0.34 -1.24
N PRO A 11 23.97 -0.10 -2.11
CA PRO A 11 24.02 -0.68 -3.46
C PRO A 11 23.94 -2.22 -3.48
N GLU A 12 24.38 -2.88 -2.41
CA GLU A 12 24.34 -4.34 -2.23
C GLU A 12 22.90 -4.89 -2.23
N PHE A 13 21.89 -4.06 -1.97
CA PHE A 13 20.49 -4.45 -2.09
C PHE A 13 19.86 -4.15 -3.45
N VAL A 14 20.60 -3.52 -4.37
CA VAL A 14 20.16 -3.18 -5.72
C VAL A 14 20.88 -4.03 -6.76
N ALA A 15 22.21 -4.19 -6.62
CA ALA A 15 23.06 -4.93 -7.54
C ALA A 15 22.58 -6.37 -7.83
N PRO A 16 22.04 -7.14 -6.85
CA PRO A 16 21.55 -8.49 -7.10
C PRO A 16 20.39 -8.54 -8.10
N LEU A 17 19.46 -7.58 -8.05
CA LEU A 17 18.39 -7.47 -9.05
C LEU A 17 18.97 -7.14 -10.43
N VAL A 18 19.94 -6.23 -10.52
CA VAL A 18 20.59 -5.88 -11.80
C VAL A 18 21.28 -7.10 -12.42
N LEU A 19 21.99 -7.89 -11.60
CA LEU A 19 22.59 -9.16 -12.03
C LEU A 19 21.52 -10.15 -12.48
N ALA A 20 20.44 -10.32 -11.71
CA ALA A 20 19.33 -11.18 -12.10
C ALA A 20 18.70 -10.73 -13.43
N LEU A 21 18.51 -9.43 -13.68
CA LEU A 21 17.92 -8.92 -14.94
C LEU A 21 18.82 -9.10 -16.16
N THR A 22 20.13 -9.26 -15.96
CA THR A 22 21.12 -9.37 -17.06
C THR A 22 21.65 -10.79 -17.27
N HIS A 23 21.33 -11.72 -16.36
CA HIS A 23 21.83 -13.09 -16.42
C HIS A 23 21.09 -13.93 -17.49
N PRO A 24 21.79 -14.74 -18.32
CA PRO A 24 21.16 -15.49 -19.41
C PRO A 24 20.11 -16.52 -19.00
N SER A 25 20.20 -17.02 -17.77
CA SER A 25 19.27 -18.04 -17.23
C SER A 25 18.04 -17.45 -16.53
N SER A 26 17.91 -16.12 -16.50
CA SER A 26 16.82 -15.46 -15.80
C SER A 26 15.50 -15.54 -16.57
N PRO A 27 14.35 -15.48 -15.87
CA PRO A 27 13.05 -15.33 -16.52
C PRO A 27 13.04 -14.10 -17.43
N ASN A 28 12.22 -14.15 -18.50
CA ASN A 28 12.13 -13.03 -19.43
C ASN A 28 11.58 -11.77 -18.74
N ALA A 29 12.48 -10.82 -18.46
CA ALA A 29 12.18 -9.52 -17.87
C ALA A 29 12.15 -8.38 -18.89
N SER A 30 12.21 -8.69 -20.19
CA SER A 30 12.28 -7.69 -21.26
C SER A 30 11.06 -6.75 -21.22
N GLY A 31 11.32 -5.44 -21.22
CA GLY A 31 10.28 -4.39 -21.18
C GLY A 31 9.61 -4.19 -19.81
N LYS A 32 9.98 -4.95 -18.77
CA LYS A 32 9.45 -4.78 -17.42
C LYS A 32 10.15 -3.66 -16.66
N THR A 33 9.44 -3.06 -15.71
CA THR A 33 9.97 -2.05 -14.80
C THR A 33 9.91 -2.57 -13.37
N PHE A 34 10.95 -2.32 -12.58
CA PHE A 34 11.03 -2.76 -11.20
C PHE A 34 11.31 -1.58 -10.27
N GLU A 35 10.68 -1.60 -9.11
CA GLU A 35 11.06 -0.79 -7.97
C GLU A 35 11.96 -1.60 -7.06
N VAL A 36 13.03 -0.96 -6.57
CA VAL A 36 14.00 -1.60 -5.69
C VAL A 36 14.57 -0.60 -4.69
N GLY A 37 14.69 -1.02 -3.44
CA GLY A 37 15.32 -0.22 -2.40
C GLY A 37 15.31 -0.92 -1.04
N ALA A 38 16.40 -0.80 -0.28
CA ALA A 38 16.56 -1.43 1.04
C ALA A 38 16.11 -2.89 1.06
N GLY A 39 16.49 -3.70 0.08
CA GLY A 39 16.13 -5.12 -0.01
C GLY A 39 14.68 -5.41 -0.41
N TYR A 40 13.82 -4.41 -0.62
CA TYR A 40 12.52 -4.62 -1.23
C TYR A 40 12.63 -4.60 -2.75
N VAL A 41 11.92 -5.52 -3.44
CA VAL A 41 11.84 -5.60 -4.90
C VAL A 41 10.41 -5.88 -5.34
N ALA A 42 9.89 -5.10 -6.30
CA ALA A 42 8.56 -5.31 -6.89
C ALA A 42 8.52 -4.93 -8.37
N GLU A 43 7.78 -5.70 -9.18
CA GLU A 43 7.45 -5.27 -10.54
C GLU A 43 6.40 -4.13 -10.52
N ILE A 44 6.53 -3.18 -11.45
CA ILE A 44 5.53 -2.15 -11.73
C ILE A 44 5.01 -2.35 -13.16
N ARG A 45 3.69 -2.24 -13.34
CA ARG A 45 3.01 -2.27 -14.65
C ARG A 45 1.99 -1.15 -14.79
N TRP A 46 1.58 -0.87 -16.03
CA TRP A 46 0.46 0.01 -16.29
C TRP A 46 -0.87 -0.68 -15.94
N GLU A 47 -1.76 0.08 -15.31
CA GLU A 47 -3.17 -0.27 -15.13
C GLU A 47 -4.00 0.85 -15.73
N ARG A 48 -4.97 0.50 -16.55
CA ARG A 48 -5.83 1.44 -17.24
C ARG A 48 -7.29 1.10 -16.94
N SER A 49 -8.04 2.13 -16.57
CA SER A 49 -9.47 2.02 -16.35
C SER A 49 -10.18 1.58 -17.64
N GLN A 50 -11.35 0.97 -17.52
CA GLN A 50 -12.18 0.67 -18.70
C GLN A 50 -12.58 1.94 -19.45
N GLY A 51 -12.69 3.04 -18.72
CA GLY A 51 -13.02 4.35 -19.23
C GLY A 51 -14.48 4.50 -19.66
N HIS A 52 -14.75 5.56 -20.40
CA HIS A 52 -16.08 5.92 -20.87
C HIS A 52 -16.14 6.00 -22.40
N ILE A 53 -17.24 5.52 -22.97
CA ILE A 53 -17.56 5.64 -24.40
C ILE A 53 -18.54 6.80 -24.57
N PHE A 54 -18.08 7.84 -25.26
CA PHE A 54 -18.84 8.97 -25.74
C PHE A 54 -19.32 8.72 -27.17
N ARG A 55 -20.52 9.20 -27.46
CA ARG A 55 -20.98 9.28 -28.84
C ARG A 55 -20.11 10.24 -29.64
N ALA A 56 -19.53 9.77 -30.74
CA ALA A 56 -18.61 10.53 -31.56
C ALA A 56 -19.36 11.52 -32.50
N ASP A 57 -19.99 12.54 -31.93
CA ASP A 57 -20.69 13.62 -32.64
C ASP A 57 -20.60 14.96 -31.90
N SER A 58 -21.42 15.94 -32.30
CA SER A 58 -21.42 17.29 -31.70
C SER A 58 -21.87 17.34 -30.23
N THR A 59 -22.48 16.28 -29.70
CA THR A 59 -22.83 16.19 -28.27
C THR A 59 -21.62 15.86 -27.40
N PHE A 60 -20.51 15.42 -27.99
CA PHE A 60 -19.27 15.19 -27.24
C PHE A 60 -18.58 16.53 -26.94
N THR A 61 -18.91 17.10 -25.80
CA THR A 61 -18.39 18.40 -25.34
C THR A 61 -17.54 18.25 -24.07
N PRO A 62 -16.76 19.27 -23.68
CA PRO A 62 -16.12 19.28 -22.37
C PRO A 62 -17.10 19.12 -21.19
N SER A 63 -18.35 19.61 -21.32
CA SER A 63 -19.38 19.40 -20.30
C SER A 63 -19.84 17.94 -20.22
N ALA A 64 -19.87 17.22 -21.35
CA ALA A 64 -20.13 15.78 -21.35
C ALA A 64 -19.00 15.00 -20.66
N VAL A 65 -17.75 15.42 -20.90
CA VAL A 65 -16.59 14.85 -20.18
C VAL A 65 -16.73 15.08 -18.67
N ARG A 66 -17.10 16.29 -18.24
CA ARG A 66 -17.33 16.59 -16.82
C ARG A 66 -18.37 15.66 -16.19
N HIS A 67 -19.47 15.41 -16.89
CA HIS A 67 -20.54 14.51 -16.41
C HIS A 67 -20.04 13.08 -16.26
N ALA A 68 -19.31 12.57 -17.25
CA ALA A 68 -18.83 11.19 -17.26
C ALA A 68 -17.47 11.00 -16.56
N PHE A 69 -16.89 12.02 -15.94
CA PHE A 69 -15.48 12.01 -15.53
C PHE A 69 -15.15 10.93 -14.50
N ASP A 70 -16.07 10.67 -13.57
CA ASP A 70 -15.88 9.61 -12.57
C ASP A 70 -15.74 8.23 -13.23
N SER A 71 -16.53 7.97 -14.28
CA SER A 71 -16.44 6.72 -15.04
C SER A 71 -15.18 6.63 -15.92
N ILE A 72 -14.60 7.77 -16.33
CA ILE A 72 -13.27 7.80 -16.99
C ILE A 72 -12.18 7.39 -16.00
N CYS A 73 -12.37 7.67 -14.72
CA CYS A 73 -11.41 7.45 -13.64
C CYS A 73 -11.70 6.21 -12.79
N ASP A 74 -12.70 5.40 -13.14
CA ASP A 74 -13.12 4.24 -12.35
C ASP A 74 -12.17 3.05 -12.52
N PHE A 75 -11.53 2.65 -11.43
CA PHE A 75 -10.68 1.46 -11.33
C PHE A 75 -11.30 0.35 -10.46
N GLU A 76 -12.46 0.59 -9.85
CA GLU A 76 -13.07 -0.33 -8.86
C GLU A 76 -14.36 -0.95 -9.37
N GLY A 77 -15.25 -0.16 -9.99
CA GLY A 77 -16.56 -0.59 -10.44
C GLY A 77 -16.53 -1.51 -11.66
N LYS A 78 -15.53 -1.35 -12.54
CA LYS A 78 -15.26 -2.27 -13.65
C LYS A 78 -13.81 -2.73 -13.61
N LYS A 79 -13.59 -4.01 -13.95
CA LYS A 79 -12.25 -4.62 -13.97
C LYS A 79 -11.31 -3.83 -14.90
N PRO A 80 -10.25 -3.17 -14.39
CA PRO A 80 -9.29 -2.46 -15.22
C PRO A 80 -8.48 -3.44 -16.10
N ASP A 81 -7.83 -2.93 -17.14
CA ASP A 81 -6.93 -3.70 -18.00
C ASP A 81 -5.45 -3.36 -17.74
N HIS A 82 -4.56 -4.25 -18.21
CA HIS A 82 -3.10 -4.13 -18.04
C HIS A 82 -2.41 -4.17 -19.40
N PRO A 83 -2.53 -3.10 -20.19
CA PRO A 83 -2.00 -3.03 -21.55
C PRO A 83 -0.46 -3.14 -21.56
N LYS A 84 0.04 -3.94 -22.49
CA LYS A 84 1.45 -4.16 -22.82
C LYS A 84 1.84 -3.54 -24.16
N GLY A 85 0.86 -3.25 -25.02
CA GLY A 85 1.09 -2.72 -26.35
C GLY A 85 -0.04 -1.85 -26.88
N MET A 86 0.26 -1.09 -27.93
CA MET A 86 -0.70 -0.22 -28.63
C MET A 86 -1.95 -0.96 -29.13
N ASN A 87 -1.82 -2.25 -29.47
CA ASN A 87 -2.88 -3.06 -30.08
C ASN A 87 -3.76 -3.79 -29.06
N ASP A 88 -3.49 -3.65 -27.75
CA ASP A 88 -4.26 -4.34 -26.71
C ASP A 88 -5.67 -3.75 -26.53
N ARG A 89 -5.96 -2.61 -27.17
CA ARG A 89 -7.30 -2.08 -27.31
C ARG A 89 -7.78 -2.16 -28.75
N ASP A 90 -8.96 -2.74 -28.95
CA ASP A 90 -9.64 -2.74 -30.23
C ASP A 90 -10.22 -1.35 -30.53
N MET A 91 -9.45 -0.56 -31.29
CA MET A 91 -9.85 0.79 -31.71
C MET A 91 -11.07 0.77 -32.64
N VAL A 92 -11.21 -0.25 -33.49
CA VAL A 92 -12.32 -0.36 -34.44
C VAL A 92 -13.62 -0.64 -33.69
N LYS A 93 -13.59 -1.58 -32.73
CA LYS A 93 -14.71 -1.82 -31.83
C LYS A 93 -15.05 -0.58 -31.01
N THR A 94 -14.05 0.10 -30.45
CA THR A 94 -14.26 1.35 -29.69
C THR A 94 -15.02 2.39 -30.50
N LEU A 95 -14.62 2.58 -31.77
CA LEU A 95 -15.28 3.50 -32.69
C LEU A 95 -16.71 3.05 -33.03
N GLN A 96 -16.94 1.75 -33.21
CA GLN A 96 -18.27 1.20 -33.46
C GLN A 96 -19.20 1.38 -32.26
N ASP A 97 -18.70 1.13 -31.05
CA ASP A 97 -19.43 1.34 -29.80
C ASP A 97 -19.77 2.84 -29.63
N ALA A 98 -18.83 3.73 -29.92
CA ALA A 98 -19.05 5.18 -29.92
C ALA A 98 -20.11 5.63 -30.95
N LYS A 99 -20.16 5.01 -32.14
CA LYS A 99 -21.22 5.31 -33.12
C LYS A 99 -22.61 4.85 -32.67
N ASN A 100 -22.67 3.77 -31.90
CA ASN A 100 -23.92 3.17 -31.43
C ASN A 100 -24.42 3.75 -30.09
N ALA A 101 -23.59 4.53 -29.40
CA ALA A 101 -23.95 5.17 -28.13
C ALA A 101 -25.10 6.19 -28.31
N GLY A 102 -25.90 6.36 -27.25
CA GLY A 102 -26.90 7.43 -27.17
C GLY A 102 -26.25 8.82 -27.15
N PRO A 103 -27.01 9.92 -27.36
CA PRO A 103 -26.49 11.28 -27.20
C PRO A 103 -25.77 11.46 -25.86
N ASN A 104 -24.64 12.17 -25.85
CA ASN A 104 -23.89 12.34 -24.61
C ASN A 104 -24.63 13.24 -23.63
N GLU A 105 -24.82 12.77 -22.40
CA GLU A 105 -25.33 13.60 -21.30
C GLU A 105 -24.35 14.74 -20.99
N GLN A 106 -24.90 15.91 -20.65
CA GLN A 106 -24.12 17.11 -20.38
C GLN A 106 -24.09 17.36 -18.87
N GLY A 107 -22.94 17.79 -18.35
CA GLY A 107 -22.84 18.17 -16.94
C GLY A 107 -23.60 19.45 -16.61
N ASP A 108 -24.01 19.57 -15.34
CA ASP A 108 -24.79 20.71 -14.82
C ASP A 108 -24.05 22.05 -14.95
N VAL A 109 -22.70 22.00 -14.92
CA VAL A 109 -21.84 23.16 -15.11
C VAL A 109 -21.37 23.19 -16.56
N LYS A 110 -21.75 24.25 -17.27
CA LYS A 110 -21.26 24.50 -18.62
C LYS A 110 -19.77 24.88 -18.57
N VAL A 111 -18.94 24.12 -19.27
CA VAL A 111 -17.52 24.46 -19.43
C VAL A 111 -17.37 25.61 -20.43
N GLU A 112 -16.75 26.71 -20.00
CA GLU A 112 -16.46 27.88 -20.84
C GLU A 112 -15.08 28.49 -20.53
N PHE A 113 -14.57 29.31 -21.46
CA PHE A 113 -13.23 29.92 -21.39
C PHE A 113 -13.25 31.44 -21.62
N LYS A 114 -14.40 32.08 -21.39
CA LYS A 114 -14.55 33.52 -21.56
C LYS A 114 -13.54 34.28 -20.70
N GLY A 115 -12.78 35.18 -21.34
CA GLY A 115 -11.74 35.97 -20.67
C GLY A 115 -10.48 35.18 -20.29
N LYS A 116 -10.40 33.89 -20.64
CA LYS A 116 -9.19 33.08 -20.46
C LYS A 116 -8.35 33.10 -21.73
N THR A 117 -7.03 33.07 -21.54
CA THR A 117 -6.06 33.04 -22.64
C THR A 117 -5.40 31.67 -22.69
N VAL A 118 -5.47 31.03 -23.86
CA VAL A 118 -5.04 29.66 -24.10
C VAL A 118 -3.93 29.66 -25.14
N ILE A 119 -2.75 29.19 -24.76
CA ILE A 119 -1.64 28.94 -25.68
C ILE A 119 -1.72 27.50 -26.17
N ILE A 120 -1.68 27.30 -27.49
CA ILE A 120 -1.68 25.97 -28.11
C ILE A 120 -0.51 25.88 -29.07
N THR A 121 0.43 24.98 -28.80
CA THR A 121 1.61 24.78 -29.67
C THR A 121 1.34 23.72 -30.73
N GLY A 122 1.88 23.92 -31.93
CA GLY A 122 1.60 23.06 -33.10
C GLY A 122 0.12 23.08 -33.48
N ALA A 123 -0.48 24.28 -33.50
CA ALA A 123 -1.90 24.50 -33.69
C ALA A 123 -2.33 24.73 -35.14
N GLY A 124 -1.40 24.70 -36.11
CA GLY A 124 -1.71 24.95 -37.52
C GLY A 124 -2.48 23.82 -38.21
N ALA A 125 -2.49 22.60 -37.64
CA ALA A 125 -3.19 21.44 -38.21
C ALA A 125 -3.56 20.38 -37.14
N GLY A 126 -4.30 19.35 -37.56
CA GLY A 126 -4.58 18.15 -36.76
C GLY A 126 -5.21 18.45 -35.39
N LEU A 127 -4.69 17.79 -34.34
CA LEU A 127 -5.12 17.95 -32.96
C LEU A 127 -5.05 19.41 -32.48
N GLY A 128 -3.93 20.09 -32.72
CA GLY A 128 -3.76 21.48 -32.25
C GLY A 128 -4.77 22.44 -32.88
N ARG A 129 -5.10 22.26 -34.16
CA ARG A 129 -6.17 23.02 -34.82
C ARG A 129 -7.54 22.73 -34.20
N ALA A 130 -7.87 21.46 -33.96
CA ALA A 130 -9.14 21.08 -33.33
C ALA A 130 -9.27 21.71 -31.93
N TYR A 131 -8.19 21.71 -31.14
CA TYR A 131 -8.14 22.40 -29.85
C TYR A 131 -8.40 23.90 -30.01
N ALA A 132 -7.70 24.57 -30.94
CA ALA A 132 -7.86 26.01 -31.17
C ALA A 132 -9.30 26.39 -31.53
N LEU A 133 -9.94 25.65 -32.43
CA LEU A 133 -11.33 25.87 -32.83
C LEU A 133 -12.30 25.62 -31.66
N MET A 134 -12.10 24.57 -30.88
CA MET A 134 -12.93 24.30 -29.70
C MET A 134 -12.78 25.42 -28.66
N PHE A 135 -11.57 25.78 -28.25
CA PHE A 135 -11.34 26.85 -27.27
C PHE A 135 -11.90 28.20 -27.76
N GLY A 136 -11.78 28.50 -29.05
CA GLY A 136 -12.40 29.68 -29.68
C GLY A 136 -13.93 29.69 -29.57
N LYS A 137 -14.59 28.56 -29.84
CA LYS A 137 -16.04 28.38 -29.66
C LYS A 137 -16.48 28.50 -28.19
N LEU A 138 -15.60 28.18 -27.25
CA LEU A 138 -15.83 28.33 -25.81
C LEU A 138 -15.50 29.74 -25.28
N GLY A 139 -15.16 30.70 -26.17
CA GLY A 139 -14.95 32.11 -25.82
C GLY A 139 -13.54 32.48 -25.37
N ALA A 140 -12.54 31.61 -25.60
CA ALA A 140 -11.15 31.89 -25.23
C ALA A 140 -10.50 32.94 -26.13
N ASN A 141 -9.49 33.62 -25.57
CA ASN A 141 -8.42 34.24 -26.34
C ASN A 141 -7.40 33.15 -26.70
N VAL A 142 -7.22 32.83 -27.98
CA VAL A 142 -6.40 31.71 -28.44
C VAL A 142 -5.09 32.21 -29.06
N VAL A 143 -3.97 31.68 -28.60
CA VAL A 143 -2.66 31.88 -29.22
C VAL A 143 -2.33 30.64 -30.02
N VAL A 144 -2.42 30.76 -31.34
CA VAL A 144 -2.14 29.70 -32.32
C VAL A 144 -0.65 29.73 -32.63
N ASN A 145 0.14 28.91 -31.94
CA ASN A 145 1.57 28.75 -32.26
C ASN A 145 1.77 27.62 -33.27
N ASP A 146 2.51 27.92 -34.34
CA ASP A 146 3.00 26.92 -35.30
C ASP A 146 4.28 27.43 -35.95
N VAL A 147 5.07 26.54 -36.57
CA VAL A 147 6.24 26.94 -37.37
C VAL A 147 5.83 27.39 -38.78
N SER A 148 4.65 26.98 -39.26
CA SER A 148 4.10 27.40 -40.54
C SER A 148 3.21 28.63 -40.39
N GLU A 149 3.64 29.76 -40.94
CA GLU A 149 2.86 31.00 -40.94
C GLU A 149 1.50 30.83 -41.61
N ASN A 150 1.47 30.22 -42.80
CA ASN A 150 0.23 30.00 -43.55
C ASN A 150 -0.76 29.12 -42.76
N ALA A 151 -0.27 28.05 -42.12
CA ALA A 151 -1.13 27.17 -41.33
C ALA A 151 -1.68 27.89 -40.08
N ALA A 152 -0.82 28.61 -39.34
CA ALA A 152 -1.23 29.37 -38.16
C ALA A 152 -2.26 30.44 -38.52
N LYS A 153 -2.01 31.22 -39.59
CA LYS A 153 -2.92 32.28 -40.04
C LYS A 153 -4.30 31.72 -40.43
N LYS A 154 -4.33 30.62 -41.18
CA LYS A 154 -5.58 29.96 -41.56
C LYS A 154 -6.42 29.58 -40.33
N VAL A 155 -5.80 28.98 -39.32
CA VAL A 155 -6.52 28.59 -38.09
C VAL A 155 -6.99 29.81 -37.29
N VAL A 156 -6.22 30.89 -37.25
CA VAL A 156 -6.66 32.17 -36.66
C VAL A 156 -7.90 32.70 -37.36
N ASP A 157 -7.91 32.72 -38.70
CA ASP A 157 -9.06 33.18 -39.48
C ASP A 157 -10.29 32.31 -39.21
N GLU A 158 -10.12 30.99 -39.13
CA GLU A 158 -11.21 30.06 -38.78
C GLU A 158 -11.74 30.27 -37.36
N VAL A 159 -10.86 30.48 -36.36
CA VAL A 159 -11.28 30.76 -34.97
C VAL A 159 -12.06 32.07 -34.90
N ASN A 160 -11.55 33.12 -35.55
CA ASN A 160 -12.19 34.44 -35.56
C ASN A 160 -13.53 34.43 -36.34
N ALA A 161 -13.68 33.56 -37.34
CA ALA A 161 -14.93 33.41 -38.10
C ALA A 161 -15.99 32.57 -37.37
N ALA A 162 -15.57 31.59 -36.56
CA ALA A 162 -16.45 30.55 -36.02
C ALA A 162 -17.00 30.81 -34.61
N GLY A 163 -16.58 31.86 -33.89
CA GLY A 163 -16.84 31.91 -32.44
C GLY A 163 -16.89 33.29 -31.79
N SER A 164 -17.12 33.23 -30.48
CA SER A 164 -17.14 34.36 -29.53
C SER A 164 -15.75 34.70 -28.96
N GLY A 165 -14.73 33.91 -29.28
CA GLY A 165 -13.34 34.12 -28.89
C GLY A 165 -12.55 35.01 -29.87
N LYS A 166 -11.26 35.20 -29.60
CA LYS A 166 -10.32 35.93 -30.47
C LYS A 166 -9.04 35.14 -30.61
N ALA A 167 -8.38 35.18 -31.77
CA ALA A 167 -7.12 34.50 -31.97
C ALA A 167 -6.01 35.38 -32.56
N ILE A 168 -4.76 35.08 -32.17
CA ILE A 168 -3.54 35.57 -32.81
C ILE A 168 -2.66 34.40 -33.23
N SER A 169 -1.81 34.59 -34.24
CA SER A 169 -0.79 33.62 -34.61
C SER A 169 0.56 34.01 -34.01
N VAL A 170 1.35 33.01 -33.61
CA VAL A 170 2.75 33.19 -33.21
C VAL A 170 3.61 32.19 -33.96
N VAL A 171 4.34 32.69 -34.96
CA VAL A 171 5.14 31.85 -35.85
C VAL A 171 6.56 31.68 -35.31
N CYS A 172 6.80 30.56 -34.63
CA CYS A 172 8.10 30.23 -34.04
C CYS A 172 8.15 28.76 -33.58
N SER A 173 9.35 28.27 -33.25
CA SER A 173 9.49 26.96 -32.59
C SER A 173 8.89 26.99 -31.18
N ALA A 174 8.36 25.86 -30.72
CA ALA A 174 7.94 25.69 -29.32
C ALA A 174 9.12 25.83 -28.33
N GLU A 175 10.36 25.70 -28.80
CA GLU A 175 11.56 26.00 -28.00
C GLU A 175 11.69 27.48 -27.63
N GLU A 176 11.03 28.38 -28.38
CA GLU A 176 10.98 29.82 -28.12
C GLU A 176 9.81 30.18 -27.17
N GLY A 177 9.61 29.39 -26.11
CA GLY A 177 8.48 29.53 -25.19
C GLY A 177 8.28 30.96 -24.62
N GLU A 178 9.37 31.67 -24.32
CA GLU A 178 9.31 33.07 -23.85
C GLU A 178 8.68 34.02 -24.88
N LYS A 179 8.99 33.84 -26.17
CA LYS A 179 8.41 34.62 -27.27
C LYS A 179 6.91 34.36 -27.39
N ILE A 180 6.49 33.10 -27.25
CA ILE A 180 5.08 32.70 -27.29
C ILE A 180 4.31 33.34 -26.14
N VAL A 181 4.83 33.22 -24.91
CA VAL A 181 4.19 33.80 -23.72
C VAL A 181 4.16 35.31 -23.79
N LYS A 182 5.24 35.96 -24.23
CA LYS A 182 5.27 37.41 -24.42
C LYS A 182 4.18 37.88 -25.39
N ALA A 183 4.05 37.22 -26.55
CA ALA A 183 3.00 37.57 -27.52
C ALA A 183 1.59 37.42 -26.93
N ALA A 184 1.36 36.39 -26.12
CA ALA A 184 0.08 36.19 -25.42
C ALA A 184 -0.22 37.33 -24.43
N LEU A 185 0.78 37.74 -23.64
CA LEU A 185 0.67 38.85 -22.69
C LEU A 185 0.45 40.18 -23.40
N ASP A 186 1.19 40.45 -24.48
CA ASP A 186 1.07 41.70 -25.25
C ASP A 186 -0.32 41.84 -25.89
N ALA A 187 -0.90 40.74 -26.40
CA ALA A 187 -2.18 40.78 -27.10
C ALA A 187 -3.40 40.72 -26.17
N PHE A 188 -3.31 39.96 -25.07
CA PHE A 188 -4.47 39.62 -24.24
C PHE A 188 -4.31 39.93 -22.75
N GLY A 189 -3.14 40.41 -22.31
CA GLY A 189 -2.88 40.84 -20.93
C GLY A 189 -2.68 39.72 -19.91
N GLY A 190 -2.76 38.45 -20.32
CA GLY A 190 -2.64 37.31 -19.40
C GLY A 190 -2.54 35.96 -20.12
N VAL A 191 -2.17 34.91 -19.37
CA VAL A 191 -2.13 33.52 -19.82
C VAL A 191 -2.75 32.64 -18.74
N HIS A 192 -3.61 31.71 -19.11
CA HIS A 192 -4.36 30.87 -18.18
C HIS A 192 -4.17 29.38 -18.45
N VAL A 193 -3.99 29.01 -19.72
CA VAL A 193 -3.88 27.62 -20.16
C VAL A 193 -2.71 27.45 -21.12
N LEU A 194 -1.94 26.38 -20.94
CA LEU A 194 -0.95 25.90 -21.92
C LEU A 194 -1.33 24.49 -22.39
N ILE A 195 -1.57 24.34 -23.68
CA ILE A 195 -1.71 23.05 -24.36
C ILE A 195 -0.42 22.79 -25.14
N ALA A 196 0.47 21.99 -24.54
CA ALA A 196 1.78 21.65 -25.11
C ALA A 196 1.65 20.45 -26.06
N ASN A 197 1.39 20.75 -27.34
CA ASN A 197 1.00 19.76 -28.35
C ASN A 197 1.98 19.64 -29.54
N ALA A 198 2.85 20.63 -29.77
CA ALA A 198 3.80 20.61 -30.89
C ALA A 198 4.60 19.29 -30.99
N GLY A 199 4.81 18.83 -32.22
CA GLY A 199 5.44 17.53 -32.46
C GLY A 199 5.81 17.25 -33.90
N ILE A 200 6.74 16.32 -34.09
CA ILE A 200 7.23 15.82 -35.38
C ILE A 200 7.52 14.32 -35.31
N LEU A 201 7.64 13.65 -36.45
CA LEU A 201 8.10 12.26 -36.55
C LEU A 201 9.42 12.16 -37.32
N ARG A 202 10.30 11.27 -36.86
CA ARG A 202 11.58 10.89 -37.47
C ARG A 202 11.80 9.39 -37.22
N ASP A 203 10.89 8.58 -37.76
CA ASP A 203 10.83 7.14 -37.50
C ASP A 203 11.96 6.40 -38.23
N LYS A 204 12.75 5.66 -37.46
CA LYS A 204 13.85 4.80 -37.91
C LYS A 204 14.04 3.65 -36.94
N SER A 205 14.41 2.47 -37.44
CA SER A 205 14.90 1.40 -36.57
C SER A 205 16.06 1.92 -35.71
N PHE A 206 16.20 1.40 -34.50
CA PHE A 206 17.19 1.93 -33.55
C PHE A 206 18.61 1.97 -34.14
N ALA A 207 19.00 0.94 -34.89
CA ALA A 207 20.30 0.87 -35.56
C ALA A 207 20.49 1.88 -36.71
N ALA A 208 19.41 2.30 -37.37
CA ALA A 208 19.46 3.21 -38.53
C ALA A 208 19.19 4.67 -38.15
N MET A 209 18.85 4.96 -36.90
CA MET A 209 18.52 6.29 -36.43
C MET A 209 19.79 7.13 -36.28
N SER A 210 19.82 8.28 -36.95
CA SER A 210 20.89 9.25 -36.78
C SER A 210 20.73 10.07 -35.49
N GLU A 211 21.84 10.60 -34.98
CA GLU A 211 21.83 11.53 -33.84
C GLU A 211 20.95 12.76 -34.12
N LYS A 212 20.94 13.26 -35.36
CA LYS A 212 20.09 14.38 -35.75
C LYS A 212 18.60 14.04 -35.61
N GLU A 213 18.17 12.89 -36.11
CA GLU A 213 16.77 12.43 -35.98
C GLU A 213 16.37 12.21 -34.52
N TRP A 214 17.31 11.76 -33.68
CA TRP A 214 17.10 11.65 -32.24
C TRP A 214 16.90 13.03 -31.59
N MET A 215 17.83 13.96 -31.85
CA MET A 215 17.83 15.28 -31.24
C MET A 215 16.69 16.18 -31.72
N ASP A 216 16.32 16.13 -33.01
CA ASP A 216 15.19 16.89 -33.56
C ASP A 216 13.89 16.56 -32.80
N VAL A 217 13.63 15.27 -32.56
CA VAL A 217 12.42 14.80 -31.86
C VAL A 217 12.43 15.24 -30.39
N LEU A 218 13.54 15.06 -29.67
CA LEU A 218 13.64 15.51 -28.28
C LEU A 218 13.52 17.03 -28.13
N ALA A 219 14.10 17.79 -29.07
CA ALA A 219 14.06 19.24 -29.07
C ALA A 219 12.63 19.77 -29.18
N VAL A 220 11.86 19.30 -30.17
CA VAL A 220 10.49 19.76 -30.39
C VAL A 220 9.54 19.29 -29.29
N HIS A 221 9.60 17.99 -28.93
CA HIS A 221 8.64 17.41 -28.00
C HIS A 221 8.95 17.73 -26.54
N LEU A 222 10.12 17.31 -26.05
CA LEU A 222 10.44 17.40 -24.62
C LEU A 222 10.94 18.80 -24.27
N ARG A 223 11.97 19.29 -24.96
CA ARG A 223 12.55 20.61 -24.67
C ARG A 223 11.57 21.74 -24.99
N GLY A 224 10.81 21.65 -26.08
CA GLY A 224 9.74 22.60 -26.41
C GLY A 224 8.65 22.67 -25.34
N THR A 225 8.15 21.51 -24.88
CA THR A 225 7.19 21.44 -23.76
C THR A 225 7.75 22.08 -22.50
N TYR A 226 8.99 21.74 -22.11
CA TYR A 226 9.67 22.36 -20.97
C TYR A 226 9.79 23.87 -21.12
N LYS A 227 10.23 24.37 -22.28
CA LYS A 227 10.42 25.81 -22.53
C LYS A 227 9.12 26.59 -22.42
N CYS A 228 8.04 26.07 -23.00
CA CYS A 228 6.72 26.68 -22.88
C CYS A 228 6.19 26.65 -21.44
N ALA A 229 6.27 25.50 -20.75
CA ALA A 229 5.85 25.37 -19.36
C ALA A 229 6.63 26.31 -18.43
N LYS A 230 7.96 26.39 -18.61
CA LYS A 230 8.83 27.28 -17.84
C LYS A 230 8.47 28.75 -18.06
N ALA A 231 8.11 29.15 -19.27
CA ALA A 231 7.75 30.52 -19.61
C ALA A 231 6.39 30.95 -19.00
N VAL A 232 5.38 30.08 -18.97
CA VAL A 232 4.08 30.40 -18.34
C VAL A 232 4.12 30.35 -16.81
N TRP A 233 5.07 29.60 -16.23
CA TRP A 233 5.12 29.31 -14.80
C TRP A 233 5.07 30.55 -13.88
N PRO A 234 5.87 31.62 -14.11
CA PRO A 234 5.82 32.80 -13.24
C PRO A 234 4.47 33.54 -13.29
N VAL A 235 3.81 33.53 -14.46
CA VAL A 235 2.47 34.11 -14.65
C VAL A 235 1.47 33.34 -13.80
N PHE A 236 1.47 32.01 -13.92
CA PHE A 236 0.57 31.13 -13.17
C PHE A 236 0.77 31.22 -11.66
N GLN A 237 2.03 31.24 -11.20
CA GLN A 237 2.35 31.38 -9.77
C GLN A 237 1.84 32.70 -9.19
N LYS A 238 1.98 33.81 -9.92
CA LYS A 238 1.53 35.13 -9.50
C LYS A 238 0.01 35.22 -9.40
N GLN A 239 -0.71 34.68 -10.37
CA GLN A 239 -2.18 34.76 -10.43
C GLN A 239 -2.89 33.65 -9.63
N LYS A 240 -2.13 32.68 -9.07
CA LYS A 240 -2.64 31.52 -8.33
C LYS A 240 -3.64 30.68 -9.12
N TYR A 241 -3.41 30.60 -10.43
CA TYR A 241 -4.22 29.81 -11.35
C TYR A 241 -3.39 29.43 -12.58
N GLY A 242 -3.47 28.17 -12.98
CA GLY A 242 -2.89 27.71 -14.24
C GLY A 242 -3.39 26.31 -14.61
N ARG A 243 -3.49 26.05 -15.91
CA ARG A 243 -3.83 24.73 -16.44
C ARG A 243 -2.84 24.34 -17.52
N ILE A 244 -2.20 23.19 -17.37
CA ILE A 244 -1.26 22.65 -18.34
C ILE A 244 -1.79 21.29 -18.81
N VAL A 245 -1.92 21.12 -20.12
CA VAL A 245 -2.17 19.82 -20.73
C VAL A 245 -1.02 19.52 -21.67
N THR A 246 -0.28 18.46 -21.37
CA THR A 246 0.84 18.00 -22.20
C THR A 246 0.44 16.79 -23.04
N THR A 247 1.06 16.63 -24.20
CA THR A 247 0.78 15.51 -25.09
C THR A 247 1.89 14.45 -25.06
N ALA A 248 1.64 13.32 -24.38
CA ALA A 248 2.40 12.08 -24.51
C ALA A 248 1.93 11.30 -25.76
N SER A 249 1.91 9.97 -25.68
CA SER A 249 1.39 9.05 -26.71
C SER A 249 1.36 7.64 -26.11
N GLY A 250 0.47 6.77 -26.58
CA GLY A 250 0.55 5.35 -26.25
C GLY A 250 1.92 4.73 -26.61
N VAL A 251 2.60 5.26 -27.65
CA VAL A 251 3.99 4.87 -27.98
C VAL A 251 4.96 5.20 -26.85
N GLY A 252 4.75 6.29 -26.11
CA GLY A 252 5.55 6.63 -24.94
C GLY A 252 5.19 5.78 -23.70
N ILE A 253 4.00 5.21 -23.65
CA ILE A 253 3.54 4.35 -22.53
C ILE A 253 4.05 2.91 -22.74
N TYR A 254 3.90 2.39 -23.96
CA TYR A 254 4.07 0.97 -24.28
C TYR A 254 5.28 0.66 -25.17
N GLY A 255 5.91 1.67 -25.77
CA GLY A 255 6.92 1.50 -26.81
C GLY A 255 6.32 1.16 -28.18
N ASN A 256 7.12 1.37 -29.22
CA ASN A 256 6.78 0.93 -30.59
C ASN A 256 8.06 0.75 -31.42
N PHE A 257 8.07 -0.23 -32.31
CA PHE A 257 9.22 -0.48 -33.18
C PHE A 257 9.48 0.74 -34.09
N GLY A 258 10.76 1.09 -34.24
CA GLY A 258 11.18 2.19 -35.11
C GLY A 258 10.98 3.60 -34.55
N GLN A 259 10.60 3.73 -33.27
CA GLN A 259 10.25 5.02 -32.66
C GLN A 259 10.97 5.28 -31.32
N ALA A 260 12.22 4.85 -31.18
CA ALA A 260 12.96 4.99 -29.92
C ALA A 260 13.09 6.45 -29.44
N ASN A 261 13.40 7.39 -30.35
CA ASN A 261 13.42 8.83 -30.08
C ASN A 261 12.06 9.36 -29.61
N TYR A 262 10.99 9.04 -30.34
CA TYR A 262 9.64 9.51 -30.08
C TYR A 262 9.07 8.90 -28.78
N SER A 263 9.21 7.59 -28.59
CA SER A 263 8.87 6.87 -27.35
C SER A 263 9.55 7.52 -26.14
N THR A 264 10.86 7.78 -26.23
CA THR A 264 11.64 8.42 -25.15
C THR A 264 11.10 9.82 -24.85
N ALA A 265 10.89 10.65 -25.87
CA ALA A 265 10.38 12.00 -25.70
C ALA A 265 8.99 12.02 -25.05
N LYS A 266 8.09 11.15 -25.50
CA LYS A 266 6.70 11.06 -25.02
C LYS A 266 6.61 10.46 -23.60
N ALA A 267 7.45 9.49 -23.27
CA ALA A 267 7.56 8.95 -21.90
C ALA A 267 8.08 10.02 -20.93
N ALA A 268 9.11 10.79 -21.32
CA ALA A 268 9.67 11.85 -20.49
C ALA A 268 8.67 12.96 -20.16
N ILE A 269 7.74 13.26 -21.09
CA ILE A 269 6.65 14.22 -20.85
C ILE A 269 5.72 13.77 -19.71
N ILE A 270 5.49 12.45 -19.54
CA ILE A 270 4.70 11.93 -18.42
C ILE A 270 5.37 12.28 -17.09
N GLY A 271 6.69 12.06 -17.00
CA GLY A 271 7.49 12.43 -15.82
C GLY A 271 7.49 13.94 -15.54
N LEU A 272 7.76 14.76 -16.57
CA LEU A 272 7.73 16.23 -16.45
C LEU A 272 6.37 16.72 -15.91
N THR A 273 5.29 16.19 -16.45
CA THR A 273 3.92 16.58 -16.08
C THR A 273 3.58 16.26 -14.64
N ARG A 274 3.99 15.08 -14.15
CA ARG A 274 3.82 14.70 -12.75
C ARG A 274 4.58 15.64 -11.81
N THR A 275 5.79 16.03 -12.16
CA THR A 275 6.57 16.99 -11.35
C THR A 275 5.92 18.37 -11.35
N LEU A 276 5.45 18.87 -12.49
CA LEU A 276 4.73 20.14 -12.57
C LEU A 276 3.44 20.12 -11.74
N ALA A 277 2.72 19.00 -11.70
CA ALA A 277 1.54 18.84 -10.86
C ALA A 277 1.86 18.99 -9.36
N ILE A 278 2.96 18.37 -8.90
CA ILE A 278 3.42 18.44 -7.51
C ILE A 278 3.84 19.86 -7.15
N GLU A 279 4.73 20.48 -7.93
CA GLU A 279 5.26 21.82 -7.67
C GLU A 279 4.17 22.91 -7.79
N GLY A 280 3.19 22.69 -8.66
CA GLY A 280 2.10 23.61 -8.98
C GLY A 280 0.96 23.64 -7.96
N SER A 281 0.79 22.56 -7.18
CA SER A 281 -0.33 22.36 -6.25
C SER A 281 -0.62 23.57 -5.35
N ARG A 282 0.40 24.09 -4.65
CA ARG A 282 0.30 25.25 -3.74
C ARG A 282 0.01 26.59 -4.43
N TYR A 283 -0.01 26.62 -5.75
CA TYR A 283 -0.27 27.80 -6.57
C TYR A 283 -1.56 27.68 -7.39
N GLY A 284 -2.38 26.65 -7.18
CA GLY A 284 -3.59 26.43 -8.00
C GLY A 284 -3.27 26.08 -9.46
N ILE A 285 -2.08 25.53 -9.72
CA ILE A 285 -1.64 25.08 -11.04
C ILE A 285 -1.89 23.59 -11.14
N ILE A 286 -2.73 23.20 -12.11
CA ILE A 286 -3.04 21.81 -12.41
C ILE A 286 -2.37 21.44 -13.73
N SER A 287 -1.74 20.26 -13.77
CA SER A 287 -0.98 19.77 -14.92
C SER A 287 -1.33 18.32 -15.20
N ASN A 288 -1.91 18.01 -16.36
CA ASN A 288 -2.28 16.64 -16.76
C ASN A 288 -1.68 16.28 -18.12
N CYS A 289 -1.59 14.97 -18.37
CA CYS A 289 -1.04 14.41 -19.59
C CYS A 289 -2.11 13.66 -20.37
N ILE A 290 -2.12 13.82 -21.69
CA ILE A 290 -2.93 13.00 -22.59
C ILE A 290 -2.05 12.16 -23.51
N ALA A 291 -2.53 10.97 -23.86
CA ALA A 291 -1.98 10.07 -24.86
C ALA A 291 -3.05 9.87 -25.95
N PRO A 292 -3.14 10.78 -26.93
CA PRO A 292 -4.19 10.75 -27.94
C PRO A 292 -3.85 9.81 -29.11
N SER A 293 -4.90 9.26 -29.72
CA SER A 293 -4.87 8.65 -31.04
C SER A 293 -5.94 9.28 -31.92
N ALA A 294 -5.51 9.89 -33.03
CA ALA A 294 -6.40 10.60 -33.96
C ALA A 294 -5.87 10.53 -35.40
N GLY A 295 -6.78 10.62 -36.36
CA GLY A 295 -6.50 10.80 -37.78
C GLY A 295 -5.89 12.17 -38.05
N THR A 296 -4.61 12.20 -38.40
CA THR A 296 -3.87 13.42 -38.75
C THR A 296 -2.93 13.11 -39.91
N ALA A 297 -2.25 14.14 -40.44
CA ALA A 297 -1.19 13.93 -41.43
C ALA A 297 -0.10 12.96 -40.94
N MET A 298 0.15 12.90 -39.61
CA MET A 298 1.12 11.97 -39.03
C MET A 298 0.64 10.51 -39.05
N THR A 299 -0.65 10.24 -38.83
CA THR A 299 -1.18 8.86 -38.81
C THR A 299 -1.63 8.39 -40.20
N ALA A 300 -1.87 9.31 -41.13
CA ALA A 300 -2.20 8.99 -42.53
C ALA A 300 -1.09 8.24 -43.28
N THR A 301 0.15 8.23 -42.75
CA THR A 301 1.26 7.44 -43.29
C THR A 301 1.12 5.94 -43.01
N ILE A 302 0.31 5.57 -42.01
CA ILE A 302 0.18 4.20 -41.51
C ILE A 302 -1.28 3.71 -41.45
N TRP A 303 -2.27 4.60 -41.51
CA TRP A 303 -3.69 4.26 -41.42
C TRP A 303 -4.42 4.45 -42.76
N PRO A 304 -5.39 3.57 -43.09
CA PRO A 304 -6.31 3.79 -44.20
C PRO A 304 -7.08 5.10 -44.06
N GLU A 305 -7.42 5.74 -45.18
CA GLU A 305 -8.09 7.05 -45.21
C GLU A 305 -9.43 7.06 -44.45
N GLU A 306 -10.20 5.98 -44.53
CA GLU A 306 -11.46 5.84 -43.79
C GLU A 306 -11.26 5.90 -42.27
N MET A 307 -10.22 5.23 -41.76
CA MET A 307 -9.86 5.32 -40.34
C MET A 307 -9.39 6.74 -39.98
N VAL A 308 -8.56 7.37 -40.81
CA VAL A 308 -8.11 8.76 -40.59
C VAL A 308 -9.31 9.70 -40.46
N LYS A 309 -10.34 9.56 -41.30
CA LYS A 309 -11.56 10.37 -41.21
C LYS A 309 -12.39 10.05 -39.97
N ALA A 310 -12.52 8.76 -39.63
CA ALA A 310 -13.38 8.34 -38.52
C ALA A 310 -12.80 8.69 -37.14
N PHE A 311 -11.48 8.66 -36.97
CA PHE A 311 -10.80 9.08 -35.74
C PHE A 311 -10.54 10.59 -35.74
N SER A 312 -11.58 11.40 -35.93
CA SER A 312 -11.44 12.86 -36.00
C SER A 312 -10.72 13.41 -34.75
N PRO A 313 -9.77 14.35 -34.92
CA PRO A 313 -9.19 15.11 -33.81
C PRO A 313 -10.23 15.80 -32.91
N ASP A 314 -11.42 16.09 -33.44
CA ASP A 314 -12.53 16.68 -32.69
C ASP A 314 -13.03 15.76 -31.55
N TYR A 315 -12.78 14.45 -31.61
CA TYR A 315 -13.14 13.50 -30.56
C TYR A 315 -12.07 13.37 -29.46
N VAL A 316 -11.00 14.16 -29.53
CA VAL A 316 -9.98 14.30 -28.48
C VAL A 316 -10.13 15.63 -27.75
N ALA A 317 -10.49 16.69 -28.48
CA ALA A 317 -10.58 18.05 -27.96
C ALA A 317 -11.44 18.19 -26.68
N PRO A 318 -12.62 17.55 -26.55
CA PRO A 318 -13.47 17.66 -25.36
C PRO A 318 -12.76 17.35 -24.04
N LEU A 319 -11.96 16.27 -24.00
CA LEU A 319 -11.21 15.89 -22.80
C LEU A 319 -10.17 16.95 -22.46
N VAL A 320 -9.45 17.47 -23.46
CA VAL A 320 -8.48 18.57 -23.27
C VAL A 320 -9.17 19.83 -22.73
N GLY A 321 -10.34 20.15 -23.27
CA GLY A 321 -11.15 21.29 -22.82
C GLY A 321 -11.56 21.15 -21.36
N PHE A 322 -12.01 19.97 -20.94
CA PHE A 322 -12.36 19.71 -19.55
C PHE A 322 -11.13 19.79 -18.62
N LEU A 323 -10.05 19.08 -18.94
CA LEU A 323 -8.83 19.05 -18.12
C LEU A 323 -8.20 20.44 -17.96
N ALA A 324 -8.38 21.31 -18.95
CA ALA A 324 -7.91 22.68 -18.96
C ALA A 324 -8.88 23.70 -18.33
N SER A 325 -10.05 23.28 -17.88
CA SER A 325 -11.10 24.18 -17.36
C SER A 325 -11.00 24.43 -15.86
N GLU A 326 -11.76 25.43 -15.38
CA GLU A 326 -11.96 25.66 -13.94
C GLU A 326 -12.75 24.53 -13.28
N SER A 327 -13.60 23.82 -14.02
CA SER A 327 -14.36 22.66 -13.54
C SER A 327 -13.49 21.44 -13.26
N ASN A 328 -12.23 21.44 -13.69
CA ASN A 328 -11.22 20.53 -13.15
C ASN A 328 -10.64 21.14 -11.88
N GLU A 329 -11.14 20.69 -10.74
CA GLU A 329 -10.85 21.26 -9.42
C GLU A 329 -9.61 20.64 -8.76
N ASP A 330 -9.40 19.33 -8.95
CA ASP A 330 -8.44 18.56 -8.17
C ASP A 330 -7.57 17.60 -9.00
N THR A 331 -8.01 17.24 -10.21
CA THR A 331 -7.35 16.21 -10.98
C THR A 331 -6.09 16.75 -11.60
N THR A 332 -4.95 16.33 -11.08
CA THR A 332 -3.62 16.77 -11.48
C THR A 332 -2.63 15.60 -11.51
N GLY A 333 -1.59 15.68 -12.33
CA GLY A 333 -0.57 14.64 -12.50
C GLY A 333 -1.09 13.35 -13.15
N ALA A 334 -2.32 13.36 -13.68
CA ALA A 334 -2.98 12.20 -14.26
C ALA A 334 -2.62 12.04 -15.75
N LEU A 335 -2.67 10.79 -16.21
CA LEU A 335 -2.46 10.39 -17.59
C LEU A 335 -3.77 9.82 -18.15
N PHE A 336 -4.19 10.34 -19.30
CA PHE A 336 -5.41 9.89 -19.97
C PHE A 336 -5.13 9.41 -21.39
N GLU A 337 -5.61 8.24 -21.74
CA GLU A 337 -5.68 7.79 -23.13
C GLU A 337 -7.03 8.20 -23.72
N VAL A 338 -7.01 8.65 -24.98
CA VAL A 338 -8.20 9.16 -25.66
C VAL A 338 -8.16 8.85 -27.15
N THR A 339 -9.21 8.20 -27.66
CA THR A 339 -9.33 7.81 -29.07
C THR A 339 -10.78 7.62 -29.47
N GLY A 340 -11.18 8.15 -30.63
CA GLY A 340 -12.42 7.75 -31.33
C GLY A 340 -13.71 7.74 -30.50
N GLY A 341 -13.89 8.70 -29.58
CA GLY A 341 -15.05 8.72 -28.69
C GLY A 341 -14.86 7.95 -27.38
N TRP A 342 -13.64 7.56 -27.01
CA TRP A 342 -13.36 6.93 -25.73
C TRP A 342 -12.29 7.69 -24.97
N ALA A 343 -12.41 7.73 -23.64
CA ALA A 343 -11.37 8.20 -22.74
C ALA A 343 -11.23 7.29 -21.52
N ALA A 344 -10.00 7.05 -21.07
CA ALA A 344 -9.70 6.37 -19.81
C ALA A 344 -8.50 6.99 -19.11
N ARG A 345 -8.46 6.84 -17.79
CA ARG A 345 -7.28 7.12 -16.98
C ARG A 345 -6.35 5.91 -16.95
N THR A 346 -5.05 6.17 -17.06
CA THR A 346 -3.95 5.19 -16.93
C THR A 346 -3.08 5.57 -15.73
N ARG A 347 -2.73 4.58 -14.89
CA ARG A 347 -1.89 4.74 -13.70
C ARG A 347 -0.88 3.61 -13.56
N TRP A 348 0.09 3.77 -12.66
CA TRP A 348 0.98 2.70 -12.26
C TRP A 348 0.29 1.79 -11.23
N GLN A 349 0.47 0.48 -11.39
CA GLN A 349 0.21 -0.53 -10.38
C GLN A 349 1.54 -1.19 -10.02
N ARG A 350 1.82 -1.32 -8.72
CA ARG A 350 2.99 -2.02 -8.18
C ARG A 350 2.55 -3.36 -7.60
N ALA A 351 3.26 -4.43 -7.92
CA ALA A 351 3.08 -5.74 -7.31
C ALA A 351 3.29 -5.66 -5.78
N GLY A 352 2.82 -6.67 -5.04
CA GLY A 352 3.14 -6.75 -3.61
C GLY A 352 4.65 -6.86 -3.35
N GLY A 353 5.39 -7.43 -4.31
CA GLY A 353 6.83 -7.54 -4.24
C GLY A 353 7.31 -8.52 -3.18
N HIS A 354 8.61 -8.47 -2.89
CA HIS A 354 9.23 -9.23 -1.81
C HIS A 354 10.27 -8.37 -1.08
N GLY A 355 10.24 -8.43 0.24
CA GLY A 355 11.23 -7.84 1.11
C GLY A 355 12.28 -8.87 1.52
N PHE A 356 13.53 -8.64 1.14
CA PHE A 356 14.67 -9.45 1.55
C PHE A 356 15.22 -8.96 2.91
N PRO A 357 15.65 -9.88 3.80
CA PRO A 357 16.20 -9.55 5.10
C PRO A 357 17.42 -8.59 5.08
N GLN A 358 17.41 -7.57 5.93
CA GLN A 358 18.50 -6.59 6.06
C GLN A 358 19.79 -7.16 6.64
N ASN A 359 19.70 -8.23 7.42
CA ASN A 359 20.81 -8.87 8.11
C ASN A 359 21.42 -10.04 7.33
N LYS A 360 20.99 -10.27 6.08
CA LYS A 360 21.57 -11.26 5.18
C LYS A 360 22.10 -10.60 3.93
N GLU A 361 23.14 -11.20 3.37
CA GLU A 361 23.59 -10.86 2.02
C GLU A 361 22.48 -11.24 1.03
N LEU A 362 22.16 -10.33 0.11
CA LEU A 362 21.21 -10.58 -0.96
C LEU A 362 21.97 -11.04 -2.20
N THR A 363 21.64 -12.23 -2.70
CA THR A 363 22.25 -12.77 -3.93
C THR A 363 21.28 -12.70 -5.12
N PRO A 364 21.77 -12.73 -6.38
CA PRO A 364 20.90 -12.83 -7.55
C PRO A 364 20.01 -14.08 -7.52
N GLU A 365 20.51 -15.19 -6.99
CA GLU A 365 19.78 -16.45 -6.82
C GLU A 365 18.60 -16.28 -5.87
N ASP A 366 18.76 -15.50 -4.79
CA ASP A 366 17.65 -15.17 -3.88
C ASP A 366 16.55 -14.40 -4.62
N VAL A 367 16.93 -13.41 -5.45
CA VAL A 367 15.99 -12.65 -6.28
C VAL A 367 15.23 -13.58 -7.23
N LEU A 368 15.95 -14.45 -7.94
CA LEU A 368 15.36 -15.42 -8.87
C LEU A 368 14.45 -16.42 -8.15
N SER A 369 14.80 -16.87 -6.94
CA SER A 369 13.99 -17.78 -6.14
C SER A 369 12.62 -17.19 -5.76
N LYS A 370 12.51 -15.86 -5.72
CA LYS A 370 11.29 -15.12 -5.39
C LYS A 370 10.67 -14.42 -6.60
N TRP A 371 11.14 -14.70 -7.82
CA TRP A 371 10.69 -14.04 -9.03
C TRP A 371 9.16 -14.04 -9.17
N ASN A 372 8.54 -15.21 -9.01
CA ASN A 372 7.08 -15.36 -9.11
C ASN A 372 6.30 -14.54 -8.07
N ILE A 373 6.91 -14.17 -6.94
CA ILE A 373 6.30 -13.33 -5.90
C ILE A 373 6.54 -11.85 -6.22
N ILE A 374 7.76 -11.50 -6.66
CA ILE A 374 8.15 -10.15 -7.06
C ILE A 374 7.27 -9.63 -8.21
N THR A 375 6.89 -10.53 -9.11
CA THR A 375 6.09 -10.23 -10.32
C THR A 375 4.61 -10.57 -10.17
N ASN A 376 4.12 -10.88 -8.96
CA ASN A 376 2.71 -11.22 -8.74
C ASN A 376 1.88 -9.98 -8.43
N PHE A 377 0.85 -9.74 -9.25
CA PHE A 377 -0.11 -8.67 -9.05
C PHE A 377 -1.46 -9.16 -8.54
N ASP A 378 -1.69 -10.47 -8.49
CA ASP A 378 -3.00 -11.08 -8.28
C ASP A 378 -3.14 -11.76 -6.91
N ASP A 379 -2.17 -11.55 -6.00
CA ASP A 379 -2.18 -12.11 -4.63
C ASP A 379 -2.79 -11.17 -3.57
N GLY A 380 -3.50 -10.14 -4.02
CA GLY A 380 -4.16 -9.16 -3.14
C GLY A 380 -3.24 -8.10 -2.52
N ARG A 381 -1.92 -8.13 -2.80
CA ARG A 381 -0.95 -7.18 -2.24
C ARG A 381 -0.58 -6.03 -3.17
N ALA A 382 -1.16 -5.97 -4.36
CA ALA A 382 -0.87 -4.90 -5.32
C ALA A 382 -1.25 -3.52 -4.75
N THR A 383 -0.44 -2.51 -5.05
CA THR A 383 -0.61 -1.13 -4.56
C THR A 383 -0.58 -0.13 -5.70
N TYR A 384 -1.11 1.08 -5.45
CA TYR A 384 -1.28 2.15 -6.45
C TYR A 384 -0.63 3.45 -5.98
N PRO A 385 0.70 3.52 -5.84
CA PRO A 385 1.36 4.66 -5.23
C PRO A 385 1.10 5.96 -6.01
N THR A 386 0.48 6.94 -5.35
CA THR A 386 0.15 8.26 -5.90
C THR A 386 1.04 9.37 -5.36
N SER A 387 1.71 9.13 -4.23
CA SER A 387 2.63 10.06 -3.57
C SER A 387 4.02 9.45 -3.35
N THR A 388 5.02 10.30 -3.08
CA THR A 388 6.37 9.84 -2.70
C THR A 388 6.34 9.02 -1.42
N GLN A 389 5.48 9.37 -0.45
CA GLN A 389 5.33 8.66 0.82
C GLN A 389 4.81 7.22 0.61
N GLU A 390 3.77 7.05 -0.19
CA GLU A 390 3.22 5.73 -0.55
C GLU A 390 4.22 4.90 -1.37
N ALA A 391 4.96 5.55 -2.28
CA ALA A 391 5.98 4.89 -3.08
C ALA A 391 7.09 4.31 -2.21
N ILE A 392 7.56 5.00 -1.18
CA ILE A 392 8.65 4.47 -0.33
C ILE A 392 8.17 3.57 0.80
N GLN A 393 6.86 3.44 1.06
CA GLN A 393 6.35 2.76 2.25
C GLN A 393 6.90 1.34 2.41
N GLN A 394 6.83 0.52 1.36
CA GLN A 394 7.32 -0.87 1.40
C GLN A 394 8.84 -0.97 1.60
N ILE A 395 9.59 -0.04 1.00
CA ILE A 395 11.03 0.10 1.22
C ILE A 395 11.31 0.43 2.69
N VAL A 396 10.50 1.32 3.28
CA VAL A 396 10.63 1.71 4.69
C VAL A 396 10.29 0.56 5.63
N GLU A 397 9.20 -0.17 5.36
CA GLU A 397 8.79 -1.34 6.13
C GLU A 397 9.90 -2.41 6.14
N ASN A 398 10.58 -2.60 5.00
CA ASN A 398 11.64 -3.61 4.88
C ASN A 398 12.92 -3.30 5.68
N PHE A 399 13.15 -2.08 6.18
CA PHE A 399 14.28 -1.82 7.09
C PHE A 399 14.20 -2.61 8.39
N SER A 400 12.99 -2.95 8.83
CA SER A 400 12.75 -3.77 10.02
C SER A 400 12.73 -5.28 9.73
N ASN A 401 12.77 -5.67 8.45
CA ASN A 401 12.80 -7.06 8.05
C ASN A 401 14.19 -7.63 8.29
N THR A 402 14.38 -8.24 9.45
CA THR A 402 15.52 -9.10 9.73
C THR A 402 15.06 -10.53 9.68
N ALA A 403 15.82 -11.39 9.00
CA ALA A 403 15.63 -12.81 9.14
C ALA A 403 15.83 -13.13 10.62
N SER A 404 14.80 -13.66 11.27
CA SER A 404 15.04 -14.43 12.48
C SER A 404 15.97 -15.55 12.03
N ASP A 405 17.20 -15.56 12.51
CA ASP A 405 17.91 -16.80 12.54
C ASP A 405 17.03 -17.72 13.39
N SER A 406 16.21 -18.54 12.74
CA SER A 406 15.93 -19.88 13.23
C SER A 406 17.28 -20.60 13.19
N ALA A 407 18.19 -20.12 14.05
CA ALA A 407 19.53 -20.57 14.16
C ALA A 407 19.39 -22.05 14.46
N VAL A 408 19.97 -22.86 13.57
CA VAL A 408 20.50 -24.13 14.01
C VAL A 408 21.46 -23.75 15.12
N ASP A 409 20.99 -23.88 16.34
CA ASP A 409 21.81 -23.66 17.51
C ASP A 409 22.81 -24.82 17.50
N PRO A 410 24.12 -24.59 17.45
CA PRO A 410 25.09 -25.68 17.35
C PRO A 410 25.03 -26.64 18.55
N GLU A 411 24.38 -26.23 19.65
CA GLU A 411 24.12 -27.09 20.80
C GLU A 411 22.80 -27.88 20.73
N ASP A 412 21.92 -27.62 19.75
CA ASP A 412 20.67 -28.35 19.59
C ASP A 412 20.93 -29.79 19.11
N PRO A 413 20.37 -30.81 19.78
CA PRO A 413 20.36 -32.17 19.27
C PRO A 413 19.70 -32.26 17.88
N SER A 414 20.07 -33.27 17.10
CA SER A 414 19.55 -33.46 15.73
C SER A 414 18.02 -33.48 15.66
N ALA A 415 17.37 -34.11 16.64
CA ALA A 415 15.90 -34.14 16.75
C ALA A 415 15.28 -32.74 16.91
N ILE A 416 15.92 -31.85 17.67
CA ILE A 416 15.45 -30.46 17.86
C ILE A 416 15.70 -29.63 16.61
N THR A 417 16.87 -29.80 15.97
CA THR A 417 17.19 -29.13 14.71
C THR A 417 16.19 -29.51 13.61
N GLU A 418 15.85 -30.79 13.50
CA GLU A 418 14.87 -31.27 12.53
C GLU A 418 13.46 -30.77 12.85
N ALA A 419 13.06 -30.78 14.13
CA ALA A 419 11.78 -30.22 14.55
C ALA A 419 11.67 -28.72 14.22
N LYS A 420 12.72 -27.92 14.45
CA LYS A 420 12.75 -26.50 14.05
C LYS A 420 12.48 -26.31 12.56
N LYS A 421 13.09 -27.13 11.70
CA LYS A 421 12.89 -27.08 10.25
C LYS A 421 11.46 -27.47 9.85
N GLN A 422 10.95 -28.57 10.39
CA GLN A 422 9.60 -29.07 10.08
C GLN A 422 8.53 -28.07 10.52
N ILE A 423 8.68 -27.50 11.71
CA ILE A 423 7.75 -26.49 12.25
C ILE A 423 7.81 -25.21 11.42
N ALA A 424 9.01 -24.74 11.04
CA ALA A 424 9.15 -23.56 10.18
C ALA A 424 8.59 -23.76 8.76
N ALA A 425 8.52 -25.00 8.28
CA ALA A 425 7.93 -25.37 7.00
C ALA A 425 6.43 -25.67 7.06
N SER A 426 5.81 -25.64 8.24
CA SER A 426 4.37 -25.92 8.40
C SER A 426 3.50 -24.84 7.75
N GLU A 427 2.34 -25.26 7.25
CA GLU A 427 1.38 -24.33 6.67
C GLU A 427 0.83 -23.36 7.72
N PRO A 428 0.71 -22.06 7.41
CA PRO A 428 0.09 -21.11 8.31
C PRO A 428 -1.37 -21.47 8.63
N VAL A 429 -1.81 -21.21 9.86
CA VAL A 429 -3.17 -21.53 10.31
C VAL A 429 -4.01 -20.27 10.38
N GLU A 430 -5.15 -20.27 9.70
CA GLU A 430 -6.09 -19.15 9.74
C GLU A 430 -6.95 -19.16 11.01
N PHE A 431 -7.28 -17.97 11.50
CA PHE A 431 -8.19 -17.75 12.61
C PHE A 431 -9.16 -16.63 12.23
N GLU A 432 -10.43 -16.98 12.06
CA GLU A 432 -11.50 -16.04 11.75
C GLU A 432 -12.28 -15.69 13.02
N TYR A 433 -12.59 -14.41 13.19
CA TYR A 433 -13.33 -13.93 14.35
C TYR A 433 -14.17 -12.70 14.00
N THR A 434 -15.19 -12.49 14.81
CA THR A 434 -16.15 -11.39 14.72
C THR A 434 -16.21 -10.63 16.04
N GLU A 435 -16.98 -9.56 16.08
CA GLU A 435 -17.27 -8.78 17.28
C GLU A 435 -17.86 -9.67 18.38
N ARG A 436 -18.61 -10.73 18.01
CA ARG A 436 -19.11 -11.75 18.95
C ARG A 436 -17.99 -12.39 19.74
N ASP A 437 -16.91 -12.78 19.06
CA ASP A 437 -15.78 -13.49 19.66
C ASP A 437 -14.94 -12.55 20.55
N VAL A 438 -14.85 -11.28 20.15
CA VAL A 438 -14.28 -10.20 20.97
C VAL A 438 -15.06 -10.03 22.27
N ILE A 439 -16.39 -9.89 22.20
CA ILE A 439 -17.26 -9.72 23.37
C ILE A 439 -17.16 -10.94 24.29
N LEU A 440 -17.19 -12.15 23.71
CA LEU A 440 -17.07 -13.40 24.44
C LEU A 440 -15.74 -13.47 25.23
N TYR A 441 -14.63 -13.11 24.59
CA TYR A 441 -13.34 -13.04 25.26
C TYR A 441 -13.32 -11.99 26.37
N ASN A 442 -13.79 -10.77 26.08
CA ASN A 442 -13.79 -9.67 27.04
C ASN A 442 -14.59 -10.04 28.31
N LEU A 443 -15.78 -10.63 28.16
CA LEU A 443 -16.57 -11.18 29.27
C LEU A 443 -15.84 -12.33 29.97
N GLY A 444 -15.18 -13.20 29.21
CA GLY A 444 -14.36 -14.31 29.71
C GLY A 444 -13.20 -13.89 30.62
N ILE A 445 -12.77 -12.63 30.57
CA ILE A 445 -11.76 -12.03 31.46
C ILE A 445 -12.33 -10.92 32.36
N GLY A 446 -13.64 -10.97 32.60
CA GLY A 446 -14.33 -10.18 33.63
C GLY A 446 -14.75 -8.77 33.20
N ALA A 447 -14.84 -8.48 31.89
CA ALA A 447 -15.60 -7.29 31.47
C ALA A 447 -17.08 -7.45 31.88
N THR A 448 -17.74 -6.35 32.18
CA THR A 448 -19.14 -6.34 32.67
C THR A 448 -20.06 -5.61 31.72
N GLU A 449 -21.38 -5.75 31.92
CA GLU A 449 -22.42 -5.05 31.17
C GLU A 449 -22.34 -3.51 31.29
N LYS A 450 -21.58 -3.00 32.26
CA LYS A 450 -21.33 -1.57 32.45
C LYS A 450 -20.19 -1.05 31.60
N GLU A 451 -19.40 -1.94 31.01
CA GLU A 451 -18.23 -1.62 30.20
C GLU A 451 -18.57 -1.81 28.72
N LEU A 452 -19.52 -1.01 28.24
CA LEU A 452 -20.10 -1.15 26.90
C LEU A 452 -19.07 -1.05 25.77
N HIS A 453 -18.00 -0.26 25.96
CA HIS A 453 -16.88 -0.21 25.03
C HIS A 453 -16.14 -1.55 24.83
N TRP A 454 -16.35 -2.55 25.70
CA TRP A 454 -15.84 -3.91 25.53
C TRP A 454 -16.92 -4.96 25.32
N THR A 455 -18.19 -4.63 25.52
CA THR A 455 -19.30 -5.61 25.57
C THR A 455 -20.44 -5.32 24.61
N PHE A 456 -20.37 -4.20 23.87
CA PHE A 456 -21.38 -3.81 22.89
C PHE A 456 -20.74 -3.29 21.61
N GLU A 457 -20.93 -4.03 20.52
CA GLU A 457 -20.40 -3.76 19.19
C GLU A 457 -20.89 -2.45 18.58
N GLY A 458 -22.07 -1.96 18.99
CA GLY A 458 -22.63 -0.68 18.56
C GLY A 458 -22.08 0.53 19.32
N HIS A 459 -21.20 0.34 20.31
CA HIS A 459 -20.58 1.45 21.02
C HIS A 459 -19.55 2.15 20.11
N GLU A 460 -19.56 3.50 20.05
CA GLU A 460 -18.68 4.28 19.16
C GLU A 460 -17.18 4.00 19.37
N ASN A 461 -16.82 3.55 20.57
CA ASN A 461 -15.47 3.13 20.95
C ASN A 461 -15.41 1.64 21.28
N PHE A 462 -16.09 0.77 20.53
CA PHE A 462 -15.96 -0.68 20.72
C PHE A 462 -14.50 -1.11 20.51
N GLN A 463 -13.97 -1.86 21.48
CA GLN A 463 -12.55 -2.18 21.59
C GLN A 463 -12.33 -3.63 21.99
N VAL A 464 -11.21 -4.18 21.50
CA VAL A 464 -10.70 -5.48 21.90
C VAL A 464 -9.78 -5.31 23.11
N LEU A 465 -9.97 -6.12 24.18
CA LEU A 465 -8.98 -6.13 25.25
C LEU A 465 -7.65 -6.65 24.72
N PRO A 466 -6.52 -5.96 24.96
CA PRO A 466 -5.25 -6.25 24.27
C PRO A 466 -4.75 -7.70 24.43
N THR A 467 -5.07 -8.35 25.54
CA THR A 467 -4.71 -9.76 25.80
C THR A 467 -5.43 -10.76 24.91
N PHE A 468 -6.45 -10.35 24.13
CA PHE A 468 -7.06 -11.17 23.09
C PHE A 468 -6.02 -11.75 22.13
N GLY A 469 -4.89 -11.08 21.94
CA GLY A 469 -3.78 -11.56 21.10
C GLY A 469 -3.22 -12.94 21.45
N VAL A 470 -3.52 -13.50 22.65
CA VAL A 470 -3.16 -14.88 22.98
C VAL A 470 -4.10 -15.94 22.39
N ILE A 471 -5.26 -15.52 21.87
CA ILE A 471 -6.30 -16.42 21.34
C ILE A 471 -6.00 -16.93 19.92
N PRO A 472 -5.70 -16.08 18.92
CA PRO A 472 -5.58 -16.53 17.53
C PRO A 472 -4.52 -17.62 17.31
N GLN A 473 -3.48 -17.63 18.15
CA GLN A 473 -2.34 -18.54 18.01
C GLN A 473 -2.66 -20.01 18.35
N PHE A 474 -3.75 -20.31 19.06
CA PHE A 474 -4.06 -21.67 19.54
C PHE A 474 -4.12 -22.71 18.42
N GLY A 475 -4.70 -22.35 17.27
CA GLY A 475 -4.78 -23.26 16.12
C GLY A 475 -3.40 -23.68 15.59
N ALA A 476 -2.39 -22.81 15.69
CA ALA A 476 -1.03 -23.10 15.26
C ALA A 476 -0.21 -23.80 16.36
N SER A 477 -0.32 -23.35 17.61
CA SER A 477 0.49 -23.88 18.72
C SER A 477 -0.01 -25.23 19.25
N SER A 478 -1.33 -25.44 19.36
CA SER A 478 -1.89 -26.65 19.96
C SER A 478 -1.83 -27.86 19.04
N ASN A 479 -1.68 -27.65 17.73
CA ASN A 479 -1.50 -28.72 16.74
C ASN A 479 -0.03 -29.15 16.56
N MET A 480 0.90 -28.50 17.26
CA MET A 480 2.32 -28.80 17.18
C MET A 480 2.63 -30.14 17.88
N SER A 481 3.34 -31.04 17.19
CA SER A 481 3.84 -32.28 17.81
C SER A 481 5.03 -32.00 18.74
N TYR A 482 5.12 -32.78 19.82
CA TYR A 482 6.26 -32.81 20.76
C TYR A 482 7.10 -34.08 20.65
N ASP A 483 6.98 -34.85 19.56
CA ASP A 483 7.68 -36.14 19.40
C ASP A 483 9.21 -36.03 19.38
N PHE A 484 9.73 -34.80 19.24
CA PHE A 484 11.15 -34.50 19.33
C PHE A 484 11.70 -34.52 20.77
N VAL A 485 10.86 -34.65 21.81
CA VAL A 485 11.27 -34.91 23.19
C VAL A 485 10.84 -36.32 23.65
N PRO A 486 11.64 -37.02 24.49
CA PRO A 486 11.32 -38.37 24.93
C PRO A 486 10.09 -38.41 25.85
N ASN A 487 9.35 -39.52 25.84
CA ASN A 487 8.29 -39.81 26.81
C ASN A 487 7.24 -38.69 26.99
N PHE A 488 6.93 -37.94 25.93
CA PHE A 488 5.91 -36.89 25.99
C PHE A 488 4.57 -37.47 26.46
N ASN A 489 3.96 -36.80 27.42
CA ASN A 489 2.63 -37.12 27.91
C ASN A 489 1.82 -35.82 28.05
N PRO A 490 0.71 -35.67 27.32
CA PRO A 490 -0.07 -34.44 27.32
C PRO A 490 -0.64 -34.09 28.71
N THR A 491 -0.92 -35.08 29.56
CA THR A 491 -1.40 -34.84 30.95
C THR A 491 -0.34 -34.22 31.87
N LYS A 492 0.92 -34.23 31.44
CA LYS A 492 2.08 -33.69 32.19
C LYS A 492 2.63 -32.40 31.59
N LEU A 493 1.96 -31.84 30.58
CA LEU A 493 2.27 -30.55 29.99
C LEU A 493 1.73 -29.44 30.89
N LEU A 494 2.59 -28.49 31.25
CA LEU A 494 2.19 -27.29 31.97
C LEU A 494 2.59 -26.05 31.20
N HIS A 495 1.64 -25.15 30.97
CA HIS A 495 1.94 -23.81 30.48
C HIS A 495 2.65 -23.02 31.58
N GLY A 496 3.93 -22.71 31.39
CA GLY A 496 4.77 -22.09 32.41
C GLY A 496 4.91 -20.58 32.28
N GLU A 497 5.15 -20.09 31.07
CA GLU A 497 5.35 -18.66 30.80
C GLU A 497 4.67 -18.23 29.52
N GLN A 498 4.17 -16.99 29.49
CA GLN A 498 3.56 -16.37 28.33
C GLN A 498 4.12 -14.96 28.16
N TYR A 499 4.46 -14.62 26.92
CA TYR A 499 4.72 -13.27 26.45
C TYR A 499 3.81 -12.96 25.27
N LEU A 500 3.28 -11.75 25.24
CA LEU A 500 2.51 -11.19 24.15
C LEU A 500 3.03 -9.79 23.83
N SER A 501 3.35 -9.53 22.57
CA SER A 501 3.68 -8.20 22.05
C SER A 501 2.69 -7.81 20.96
N ILE A 502 2.18 -6.58 21.05
CA ILE A 502 1.23 -5.98 20.13
C ILE A 502 2.02 -5.08 19.18
N LYS A 503 1.92 -5.36 17.88
CA LYS A 503 2.72 -4.71 16.83
C LYS A 503 1.90 -3.69 16.01
N GLY A 504 0.57 -3.71 16.16
CA GLY A 504 -0.33 -2.80 15.47
C GLY A 504 -1.74 -2.80 16.09
N PRO A 505 -2.67 -1.99 15.54
CA PRO A 505 -4.06 -1.95 16.00
C PRO A 505 -4.72 -3.33 15.90
N ILE A 506 -5.53 -3.68 16.90
CA ILE A 506 -6.26 -4.94 16.94
C ILE A 506 -7.62 -4.73 16.24
N PRO A 507 -7.91 -5.44 15.14
CA PRO A 507 -9.22 -5.35 14.50
C PRO A 507 -10.32 -5.89 15.44
N THR A 508 -11.55 -5.41 15.27
CA THR A 508 -12.72 -5.93 16.02
C THR A 508 -13.34 -7.18 15.37
N SER A 509 -12.94 -7.47 14.13
CA SER A 509 -13.33 -8.65 13.34
C SER A 509 -12.31 -8.87 12.22
N GLY A 510 -12.19 -10.09 11.71
CA GLY A 510 -11.42 -10.36 10.50
C GLY A 510 -10.84 -11.77 10.46
N THR A 511 -9.94 -11.99 9.50
CA THR A 511 -9.19 -13.23 9.39
C THR A 511 -7.72 -12.96 9.66
N LEU A 512 -7.15 -13.71 10.62
CA LEU A 512 -5.74 -13.68 10.98
C LEU A 512 -5.04 -14.93 10.46
N VAL A 513 -3.74 -14.82 10.20
CA VAL A 513 -2.87 -15.91 9.73
C VAL A 513 -1.75 -16.11 10.75
N ASN A 514 -1.64 -17.31 11.31
CA ASN A 514 -0.71 -17.62 12.40
C ASN A 514 0.44 -18.49 11.89
N LYS A 515 1.69 -18.07 12.14
CA LYS A 515 2.90 -18.80 11.76
C LYS A 515 3.68 -19.20 13.00
N VAL A 516 3.91 -20.50 13.17
CA VAL A 516 4.57 -21.08 14.35
C VAL A 516 6.08 -21.26 14.12
N ARG A 517 6.87 -21.05 15.18
CA ARG A 517 8.32 -21.27 15.20
C ARG A 517 8.74 -21.89 16.53
N LEU A 518 9.53 -22.96 16.50
CA LEU A 518 10.19 -23.49 17.69
C LEU A 518 11.44 -22.66 18.01
N LEU A 519 11.43 -21.93 19.13
CA LEU A 519 12.56 -21.08 19.52
C LEU A 519 13.66 -21.89 20.21
N GLU A 520 13.29 -22.64 21.24
CA GLU A 520 14.23 -23.44 22.05
C GLU A 520 13.53 -24.64 22.69
N ALA A 521 14.28 -25.73 22.89
CA ALA A 521 13.91 -26.86 23.73
C ALA A 521 15.06 -27.13 24.71
N LEU A 522 14.79 -26.94 26.00
CA LEU A 522 15.80 -27.01 27.06
C LEU A 522 15.66 -28.29 27.85
N ASP A 523 16.76 -29.04 28.00
CA ASP A 523 16.81 -30.22 28.85
C ASP A 523 16.99 -29.81 30.33
N LYS A 524 15.96 -30.03 31.14
CA LYS A 524 15.95 -29.77 32.59
C LYS A 524 16.19 -31.06 33.40
N GLY A 525 16.82 -32.06 32.80
CA GLY A 525 17.14 -33.35 33.41
C GLY A 525 15.95 -34.30 33.42
N LYS A 526 14.97 -34.06 34.30
CA LYS A 526 13.74 -34.88 34.39
C LYS A 526 12.54 -34.27 33.63
N ALA A 527 12.74 -33.16 32.93
CA ALA A 527 11.71 -32.46 32.18
C ALA A 527 12.32 -31.72 30.99
N ALA A 528 11.49 -31.33 30.02
CA ALA A 528 11.84 -30.35 29.00
C ALA A 528 11.16 -29.01 29.30
N ALA A 529 11.81 -27.90 28.93
CA ALA A 529 11.13 -26.60 28.78
C ALA A 529 11.19 -26.21 27.30
N VAL A 530 10.04 -26.13 26.64
CA VAL A 530 9.94 -25.87 25.21
C VAL A 530 9.30 -24.51 25.00
N THR A 531 9.99 -23.62 24.29
CA THR A 531 9.50 -22.28 23.97
C THR A 531 9.16 -22.20 22.49
N VAL A 532 7.91 -21.85 22.21
CA VAL A 532 7.35 -21.66 20.87
C VAL A 532 7.01 -20.19 20.68
N ALA A 533 7.25 -19.67 19.49
CA ALA A 533 6.75 -18.37 19.06
C ALA A 533 5.66 -18.53 18.00
N VAL A 534 4.67 -17.65 18.03
CA VAL A 534 3.67 -17.53 16.98
C VAL A 534 3.55 -16.08 16.55
N ASP A 535 3.78 -15.83 15.28
CA ASP A 535 3.59 -14.53 14.63
C ASP A 535 2.21 -14.53 13.95
N THR A 536 1.36 -13.57 14.33
CA THR A 536 -0.03 -13.47 13.84
C THR A 536 -0.18 -12.25 12.94
N PHE A 537 -0.58 -12.48 11.70
CA PHE A 537 -0.72 -11.46 10.66
C PHE A 537 -2.18 -11.22 10.32
N ASP A 538 -2.54 -9.98 10.00
CA ASP A 538 -3.82 -9.68 9.34
C ASP A 538 -3.80 -10.24 7.91
N LYS A 539 -4.80 -11.05 7.53
CA LYS A 539 -4.84 -11.71 6.22
C LYS A 539 -4.99 -10.70 5.08
N SER A 540 -5.76 -9.63 5.29
CA SER A 540 -6.08 -8.65 4.25
C SER A 540 -4.92 -7.70 3.98
N THR A 541 -4.20 -7.28 5.03
CA THR A 541 -3.11 -6.31 4.90
C THR A 541 -1.72 -6.93 4.95
N GLY A 542 -1.59 -8.19 5.37
CA GLY A 542 -0.32 -8.86 5.61
C GLY A 542 0.50 -8.31 6.79
N LYS A 543 -0.09 -7.45 7.63
CA LYS A 543 0.62 -6.77 8.72
C LYS A 543 0.72 -7.67 9.94
N LEU A 544 1.87 -7.69 10.60
CA LEU A 544 2.04 -8.37 11.89
C LEU A 544 1.24 -7.62 12.98
N ILE A 545 0.36 -8.33 13.67
CA ILE A 545 -0.50 -7.78 14.74
C ILE A 545 -0.01 -8.25 16.11
N PHE A 546 0.27 -9.55 16.26
CA PHE A 546 0.73 -10.14 17.51
C PHE A 546 2.00 -10.95 17.31
N GLU A 547 2.88 -10.88 18.31
CA GLU A 547 3.95 -11.84 18.52
C GLU A 547 3.72 -12.50 19.88
N ASN A 548 3.46 -13.80 19.88
CA ASN A 548 3.32 -14.61 21.08
C ASN A 548 4.60 -15.42 21.30
N GLN A 549 5.03 -15.57 22.56
CA GLN A 549 5.99 -16.59 22.96
C GLN A 549 5.46 -17.33 24.18
N SER A 550 5.31 -18.65 24.06
CA SER A 550 4.81 -19.52 25.14
C SER A 550 5.86 -20.55 25.50
N THR A 551 6.16 -20.69 26.80
CA THR A 551 7.02 -21.76 27.31
C THR A 551 6.18 -22.81 28.04
N VAL A 552 6.25 -24.05 27.57
CA VAL A 552 5.63 -25.21 28.22
C VAL A 552 6.68 -26.07 28.92
N PHE A 553 6.33 -26.60 30.09
CA PHE A 553 7.14 -27.56 30.83
C PHE A 553 6.56 -28.96 30.64
N LEU A 554 7.38 -29.87 30.07
CA LEU A 554 7.01 -31.24 29.76
C LEU A 554 7.66 -32.16 30.80
N ARG A 555 6.92 -32.49 31.87
CA ARG A 555 7.46 -33.29 32.98
C ARG A 555 7.63 -34.75 32.55
N GLY A 556 8.80 -35.32 32.81
CA GLY A 556 9.17 -36.69 32.40
C GLY A 556 9.87 -36.75 31.04
N SER A 557 9.92 -35.63 30.30
CA SER A 557 10.48 -35.55 28.94
C SER A 557 11.87 -34.95 28.85
N GLY A 558 12.69 -35.10 29.90
CA GLY A 558 14.09 -34.67 29.91
C GLY A 558 15.06 -35.78 29.48
N GLY A 559 16.36 -35.49 29.51
CA GLY A 559 17.42 -36.47 29.22
C GLY A 559 17.75 -36.65 27.74
N PHE A 560 17.35 -35.70 26.89
CA PHE A 560 17.64 -35.69 25.46
C PHE A 560 18.92 -34.90 25.10
N GLY A 561 19.57 -34.26 26.07
CA GLY A 561 20.78 -33.47 25.86
C GLY A 561 20.51 -32.06 25.34
N GLY A 562 21.56 -31.34 24.97
CA GLY A 562 21.48 -29.94 24.52
C GLY A 562 21.42 -28.91 25.65
N LYS A 563 20.83 -27.74 25.35
CA LYS A 563 20.84 -26.57 26.25
C LYS A 563 20.09 -26.80 27.54
N LYS A 564 20.70 -26.41 28.66
CA LYS A 564 20.05 -26.43 30.00
C LYS A 564 19.53 -25.06 30.43
N LYS A 565 20.09 -23.99 29.89
CA LYS A 565 19.71 -22.60 30.19
C LYS A 565 19.12 -21.96 28.94
N GLY A 566 18.04 -21.21 29.13
CA GLY A 566 17.38 -20.51 28.03
C GLY A 566 18.17 -19.28 27.60
N SER A 567 17.99 -18.89 26.34
CA SER A 567 18.59 -17.68 25.78
C SER A 567 17.88 -16.43 26.32
N ASP A 568 18.61 -15.32 26.43
CA ASP A 568 18.00 -14.02 26.70
C ASP A 568 17.23 -13.54 25.46
N ARG A 569 15.92 -13.35 25.61
CA ARG A 569 14.95 -12.88 24.62
C ARG A 569 14.38 -11.50 25.01
N GLY A 570 15.09 -10.75 25.85
CA GLY A 570 14.70 -9.43 26.29
C GLY A 570 13.46 -9.46 27.18
N ALA A 571 12.42 -8.71 26.80
CA ALA A 571 11.20 -8.59 27.61
C ALA A 571 10.53 -9.95 27.87
N ALA A 572 10.58 -10.87 26.91
CA ALA A 572 9.97 -12.19 27.01
C ALA A 572 10.60 -13.10 28.07
N SER A 573 11.90 -12.94 28.35
CA SER A 573 12.65 -13.74 29.34
C SER A 573 13.05 -12.95 30.59
N ALA A 574 12.61 -11.70 30.71
CA ALA A 574 12.98 -10.84 31.83
C ALA A 574 12.50 -11.40 33.18
N ALA A 575 13.36 -11.29 34.20
CA ALA A 575 13.05 -11.76 35.55
C ALA A 575 11.93 -10.96 36.24
N ASN A 576 11.80 -9.67 35.90
CA ASN A 576 10.77 -8.74 36.42
C ASN A 576 10.51 -8.91 37.93
N THR A 577 11.58 -8.87 38.72
CA THR A 577 11.47 -9.00 40.18
C THR A 577 10.76 -7.78 40.77
N PRO A 578 9.67 -7.94 41.54
CA PRO A 578 9.03 -6.82 42.22
C PRO A 578 10.01 -6.06 43.11
N PRO A 579 9.98 -4.71 43.12
CA PRO A 579 10.85 -3.91 43.97
C PRO A 579 10.48 -4.11 45.45
N LYS A 580 11.48 -3.95 46.34
CA LYS A 580 11.30 -4.10 47.80
C LYS A 580 10.63 -2.85 48.42
N ARG A 581 9.44 -2.50 47.94
CA ARG A 581 8.58 -1.38 48.40
C ARG A 581 7.11 -1.74 48.23
N ALA A 582 6.21 -0.97 48.85
CA ALA A 582 4.77 -1.16 48.66
C ALA A 582 4.37 -1.00 47.17
N PRO A 583 3.35 -1.75 46.69
CA PRO A 583 2.78 -1.56 45.35
C PRO A 583 2.27 -0.13 45.16
N ASP A 584 2.42 0.40 43.95
CA ASP A 584 1.83 1.68 43.57
C ASP A 584 0.32 1.57 43.40
N ALA A 585 -0.17 0.39 43.02
CA ALA A 585 -1.59 0.08 42.94
C ALA A 585 -1.86 -1.39 43.30
N VAL A 586 -3.03 -1.64 43.89
CA VAL A 586 -3.57 -2.97 44.16
C VAL A 586 -4.99 -3.02 43.64
N VAL A 587 -5.29 -3.98 42.77
CA VAL A 587 -6.64 -4.21 42.24
C VAL A 587 -7.11 -5.57 42.69
N GLU A 588 -8.29 -5.62 43.29
CA GLU A 588 -8.97 -6.87 43.66
C GLU A 588 -10.18 -7.09 42.74
N GLU A 589 -10.26 -8.27 42.13
CA GLU A 589 -11.39 -8.64 41.28
C GLU A 589 -11.79 -10.10 41.52
N LYS A 590 -13.07 -10.33 41.86
CA LYS A 590 -13.60 -11.68 42.11
C LYS A 590 -14.01 -12.34 40.79
N THR A 591 -13.52 -13.54 40.55
CA THR A 591 -13.93 -14.35 39.38
C THR A 591 -15.32 -14.97 39.60
N ASP A 592 -16.07 -15.22 38.52
CA ASP A 592 -17.33 -15.99 38.59
C ASP A 592 -17.03 -17.48 38.81
N GLU A 593 -17.94 -18.23 39.44
CA GLU A 593 -17.81 -19.69 39.56
C GLU A 593 -17.81 -20.38 38.19
N ARG A 594 -18.42 -19.75 37.18
CA ARG A 594 -18.50 -20.19 35.79
C ARG A 594 -17.36 -19.64 34.93
N GLN A 595 -16.39 -18.91 35.49
CA GLN A 595 -15.37 -18.18 34.71
C GLN A 595 -14.60 -19.08 33.74
N ALA A 596 -14.19 -20.27 34.18
CA ALA A 596 -13.48 -21.22 33.34
C ALA A 596 -14.37 -21.80 32.23
N ALA A 597 -15.66 -22.02 32.52
CA ALA A 597 -16.63 -22.50 31.55
C ALA A 597 -16.95 -21.44 30.46
N LEU A 598 -16.86 -20.15 30.79
CA LEU A 598 -16.99 -19.06 29.84
C LEU A 598 -15.71 -18.87 29.03
N TYR A 599 -14.55 -18.70 29.68
CA TYR A 599 -13.29 -18.39 29.01
C TYR A 599 -12.85 -19.45 28.00
N ARG A 600 -13.11 -20.73 28.28
CA ARG A 600 -12.76 -21.83 27.34
C ARG A 600 -13.40 -21.66 25.96
N LEU A 601 -14.55 -20.98 25.86
CA LEU A 601 -15.25 -20.76 24.60
C LEU A 601 -14.49 -19.79 23.68
N SER A 602 -13.51 -19.06 24.19
CA SER A 602 -12.61 -18.22 23.39
C SER A 602 -11.52 -19.02 22.67
N GLY A 603 -11.29 -20.30 22.98
CA GLY A 603 -10.39 -21.14 22.18
C GLY A 603 -9.68 -22.28 22.91
N ASP A 604 -9.51 -22.20 24.24
CA ASP A 604 -8.84 -23.25 25.02
C ASP A 604 -9.85 -24.24 25.62
N LEU A 605 -10.10 -25.31 24.87
CA LEU A 605 -11.08 -26.34 25.20
C LEU A 605 -10.55 -27.45 26.14
N ASN A 606 -9.34 -27.31 26.71
CA ASN A 606 -8.73 -28.35 27.54
C ASN A 606 -9.67 -28.81 28.69
N PRO A 607 -9.95 -30.12 28.82
CA PRO A 607 -10.85 -30.65 29.85
C PRO A 607 -10.43 -30.34 31.28
N LEU A 608 -9.14 -30.07 31.55
CA LEU A 608 -8.61 -29.68 32.86
C LEU A 608 -9.39 -28.53 33.52
N HIS A 609 -10.01 -27.67 32.71
CA HIS A 609 -10.71 -26.46 33.16
C HIS A 609 -12.21 -26.66 33.38
N ILE A 610 -12.76 -27.85 33.17
CA ILE A 610 -14.20 -28.09 33.34
C ILE A 610 -14.58 -29.50 33.84
N ASP A 611 -13.75 -30.51 33.55
CA ASP A 611 -14.00 -31.90 33.92
C ASP A 611 -13.24 -32.27 35.22
N PRO A 612 -13.95 -32.60 36.32
CA PRO A 612 -13.33 -32.98 37.58
C PRO A 612 -12.43 -34.21 37.50
N GLU A 613 -12.78 -35.23 36.69
CA GLU A 613 -11.99 -36.46 36.60
C GLU A 613 -10.65 -36.18 35.90
N PHE A 614 -10.70 -35.39 34.82
CA PHE A 614 -9.50 -34.96 34.13
C PHE A 614 -8.62 -34.05 35.00
N ALA A 615 -9.23 -33.13 35.75
CA ALA A 615 -8.52 -32.26 36.68
C ALA A 615 -7.79 -33.05 37.79
N ALA A 616 -8.44 -34.09 38.34
CA ALA A 616 -7.83 -34.99 39.31
C ALA A 616 -6.62 -35.73 38.74
N GLY A 617 -6.68 -36.17 37.47
CA GLY A 617 -5.55 -36.76 36.75
C GLY A 617 -4.34 -35.82 36.61
N GLY A 618 -4.58 -34.51 36.55
CA GLY A 618 -3.56 -33.46 36.58
C GLY A 618 -3.03 -33.10 37.97
N GLY A 619 -3.58 -33.71 39.03
CA GLY A 619 -3.22 -33.44 40.42
C GLY A 619 -3.93 -32.23 41.04
N PHE A 620 -5.11 -31.86 40.54
CA PHE A 620 -5.94 -30.79 41.09
C PHE A 620 -7.21 -31.35 41.73
N ASP A 621 -7.60 -30.81 42.88
CA ASP A 621 -8.79 -31.28 43.62
C ASP A 621 -10.12 -30.97 42.90
N LYS A 622 -10.11 -29.98 42.01
CA LYS A 622 -11.24 -29.57 41.17
C LYS A 622 -10.72 -28.80 39.93
N PRO A 623 -11.56 -28.56 38.91
CA PRO A 623 -11.15 -27.79 37.74
C PRO A 623 -10.60 -26.41 38.11
N ILE A 624 -9.49 -26.02 37.48
CA ILE A 624 -8.80 -24.74 37.70
C ILE A 624 -9.14 -23.76 36.59
N LEU A 625 -9.00 -22.46 36.87
CA LEU A 625 -9.07 -21.42 35.86
C LEU A 625 -7.83 -21.44 34.96
N HIS A 626 -8.00 -21.13 33.66
CA HIS A 626 -6.90 -21.05 32.70
C HIS A 626 -5.86 -19.99 33.11
N GLY A 627 -4.57 -20.31 32.97
CA GLY A 627 -3.48 -19.35 33.14
C GLY A 627 -3.71 -18.05 32.36
N LEU A 628 -4.03 -18.21 31.08
CA LEU A 628 -4.28 -17.11 30.17
C LEU A 628 -5.54 -16.29 30.51
N CYS A 629 -6.51 -16.88 31.23
CA CYS A 629 -7.66 -16.13 31.72
C CYS A 629 -7.22 -15.10 32.77
N PHE A 630 -6.51 -15.54 33.83
CA PHE A 630 -6.05 -14.59 34.85
C PHE A 630 -4.85 -13.72 34.41
N LEU A 631 -4.15 -14.07 33.32
CA LEU A 631 -3.33 -13.12 32.56
C LEU A 631 -4.20 -12.00 31.96
N GLY A 632 -5.33 -12.35 31.34
CA GLY A 632 -6.31 -11.39 30.81
C GLY A 632 -6.82 -10.42 31.88
N PHE A 633 -7.20 -10.92 33.06
CA PHE A 633 -7.52 -10.07 34.22
C PHE A 633 -6.36 -9.12 34.56
N ALA A 634 -5.13 -9.63 34.68
CA ALA A 634 -3.96 -8.80 34.96
C ALA A 634 -3.74 -7.70 33.90
N GLY A 635 -3.82 -8.05 32.61
CA GLY A 635 -3.69 -7.10 31.50
C GLY A 635 -4.77 -6.02 31.52
N LYS A 636 -6.01 -6.39 31.85
CA LYS A 636 -7.13 -5.46 32.07
C LYS A 636 -6.88 -4.55 33.29
N HIS A 637 -6.36 -5.09 34.39
CA HIS A 637 -6.04 -4.31 35.59
C HIS A 637 -4.94 -3.27 35.29
N VAL A 638 -3.88 -3.66 34.58
CA VAL A 638 -2.83 -2.73 34.14
C VAL A 638 -3.40 -1.68 33.20
N LEU A 639 -4.21 -2.07 32.21
CA LEU A 639 -4.83 -1.15 31.25
C LEU A 639 -5.67 -0.08 31.95
N LYS A 640 -6.55 -0.49 32.87
CA LYS A 640 -7.40 0.43 33.64
C LYS A 640 -6.63 1.35 34.57
N THR A 641 -5.52 0.87 35.14
CA THR A 641 -4.77 1.59 36.18
C THR A 641 -3.72 2.53 35.60
N PHE A 642 -2.99 2.09 34.56
CA PHE A 642 -1.83 2.79 34.04
C PHE A 642 -1.92 3.17 32.55
N GLY A 643 -2.93 2.69 31.83
CA GLY A 643 -3.17 2.99 30.42
C GLY A 643 -2.67 1.92 29.45
N ALA A 644 -2.66 2.26 28.17
CA ALA A 644 -2.30 1.35 27.08
C ALA A 644 -0.87 0.81 27.21
N TRP A 645 -0.70 -0.44 26.81
CA TRP A 645 0.57 -1.16 26.85
C TRP A 645 0.78 -1.94 25.55
N LYS A 646 2.05 -2.10 25.16
CA LYS A 646 2.47 -2.72 23.90
C LYS A 646 2.99 -4.16 24.06
N ASP A 647 3.31 -4.56 25.29
CA ASP A 647 3.68 -5.94 25.60
C ASP A 647 3.33 -6.31 27.04
N ILE A 648 3.14 -7.61 27.27
CA ILE A 648 2.91 -8.20 28.59
C ILE A 648 3.61 -9.56 28.69
N LYS A 649 4.30 -9.80 29.81
CA LYS A 649 4.99 -11.04 30.14
C LYS A 649 4.52 -11.55 31.48
N VAL A 650 4.30 -12.86 31.62
CA VAL A 650 4.00 -13.51 32.91
C VAL A 650 4.66 -14.87 33.06
N ARG A 651 4.89 -15.29 34.31
CA ARG A 651 5.11 -16.70 34.68
C ARG A 651 3.96 -17.18 35.55
N PHE A 652 3.34 -18.29 35.15
CA PHE A 652 2.31 -18.98 35.91
C PHE A 652 2.95 -19.72 37.09
N ALA A 653 2.69 -19.24 38.31
CA ALA A 653 3.34 -19.71 39.53
C ALA A 653 2.44 -20.63 40.39
N GLY A 654 1.13 -20.62 40.12
CA GLY A 654 0.14 -21.38 40.87
C GLY A 654 -1.19 -21.45 40.12
N SER A 655 -2.15 -22.15 40.71
CA SER A 655 -3.50 -22.29 40.18
C SER A 655 -4.47 -21.31 40.83
N VAL A 656 -5.49 -20.92 40.07
CA VAL A 656 -6.68 -20.19 40.54
C VAL A 656 -7.88 -21.12 40.40
N TYR A 657 -8.76 -21.14 41.39
CA TYR A 657 -10.06 -21.80 41.28
C TYR A 657 -11.14 -20.77 40.90
N PRO A 658 -12.06 -21.09 39.96
CA PRO A 658 -13.19 -20.22 39.67
C PRO A 658 -13.96 -19.86 40.96
N GLY A 659 -14.32 -18.58 41.11
CA GLY A 659 -14.93 -18.01 42.31
C GLY A 659 -13.95 -17.34 43.28
N GLU A 660 -12.64 -17.55 43.13
CA GLU A 660 -11.61 -16.87 43.95
C GLU A 660 -11.42 -15.40 43.54
N THR A 661 -10.91 -14.62 44.49
CA THR A 661 -10.59 -13.20 44.30
C THR A 661 -9.13 -13.04 43.90
N LEU A 662 -8.91 -12.46 42.73
CA LEU A 662 -7.59 -12.12 42.22
C LEU A 662 -7.15 -10.79 42.82
N VAL A 663 -5.94 -10.74 43.37
CA VAL A 663 -5.30 -9.53 43.88
C VAL A 663 -4.06 -9.25 43.04
N THR A 664 -4.10 -8.23 42.20
CA THR A 664 -2.97 -7.79 41.36
C THR A 664 -2.25 -6.64 42.04
N GLU A 665 -1.03 -6.87 42.47
CA GLU A 665 -0.11 -5.87 43.03
C GLU A 665 0.79 -5.35 41.90
N MET A 666 0.86 -4.04 41.72
CA MET A 666 1.53 -3.41 40.58
C MET A 666 2.51 -2.32 41.03
N TRP A 667 3.69 -2.29 40.43
CA TRP A 667 4.75 -1.32 40.65
C TRP A 667 5.17 -0.71 39.31
N LYS A 668 5.08 0.62 39.19
CA LYS A 668 5.49 1.34 38.00
C LYS A 668 6.94 1.80 38.12
N GLU A 669 7.79 1.31 37.22
CA GLU A 669 9.22 1.64 37.09
C GLU A 669 9.45 2.22 35.69
N GLY A 670 9.35 3.54 35.56
CA GLY A 670 9.44 4.22 34.26
C GLY A 670 8.22 3.94 33.36
N ASP A 671 8.46 3.40 32.18
CA ASP A 671 7.45 2.93 31.23
C ASP A 671 7.05 1.46 31.45
N LYS A 672 7.63 0.77 32.43
CA LYS A 672 7.31 -0.62 32.75
C LYS A 672 6.45 -0.71 34.02
N VAL A 673 5.40 -1.52 34.00
CA VAL A 673 4.61 -1.91 35.17
C VAL A 673 4.96 -3.35 35.51
N ILE A 674 5.74 -3.56 36.58
CA ILE A 674 6.01 -4.88 37.16
C ILE A 674 4.80 -5.27 38.00
N PHE A 675 4.37 -6.52 37.97
CA PHE A 675 3.23 -6.97 38.76
C PHE A 675 3.36 -8.40 39.27
N SER A 676 2.61 -8.70 40.33
CA SER A 676 2.34 -10.05 40.83
C SER A 676 0.86 -10.22 41.09
N MET A 677 0.37 -11.45 40.97
CA MET A 677 -1.02 -11.76 41.29
C MET A 677 -1.07 -12.89 42.31
N LYS A 678 -1.95 -12.75 43.30
CA LYS A 678 -2.25 -13.79 44.29
C LYS A 678 -3.76 -13.99 44.44
N THR A 679 -4.16 -15.14 44.97
CA THR A 679 -5.56 -15.34 45.39
C THR A 679 -5.76 -14.81 46.80
N LYS A 680 -6.85 -14.09 47.04
CA LYS A 680 -7.13 -13.47 48.35
C LYS A 680 -7.39 -14.53 49.42
N GLU A 681 -8.12 -15.58 49.05
CA GLU A 681 -8.61 -16.62 49.95
C GLU A 681 -7.49 -17.52 50.45
N ARG A 682 -6.48 -17.80 49.62
CA ARG A 682 -5.35 -18.69 49.97
C ARG A 682 -4.03 -17.95 50.17
N GLY A 683 -3.93 -16.68 49.78
CA GLY A 683 -2.67 -15.95 49.72
C GLY A 683 -1.66 -16.54 48.72
N ALA A 684 -2.10 -17.41 47.82
CA ALA A 684 -1.22 -18.14 46.91
C ALA A 684 -0.83 -17.26 45.72
N VAL A 685 0.47 -17.11 45.44
CA VAL A 685 0.96 -16.39 44.25
C VAL A 685 0.69 -17.24 43.00
N VAL A 686 -0.03 -16.65 42.04
CA VAL A 686 -0.45 -17.31 40.79
C VAL A 686 0.21 -16.71 39.55
N LEU A 687 0.57 -15.43 39.58
CA LEU A 687 1.46 -14.80 38.58
C LEU A 687 2.68 -14.20 39.26
N SER A 688 3.85 -14.51 38.70
CA SER A 688 5.14 -13.97 39.13
C SER A 688 5.99 -13.59 37.92
N ALA A 689 7.15 -12.95 38.17
CA ALA A 689 8.08 -12.53 37.14
C ALA A 689 7.39 -11.80 35.98
N ALA A 690 6.39 -10.96 36.30
CA ALA A 690 5.47 -10.40 35.33
C ALA A 690 5.64 -8.89 35.17
N ALA A 691 5.49 -8.42 33.95
CA ALA A 691 5.50 -6.99 33.64
C ALA A 691 4.74 -6.69 32.35
N ALA A 692 4.25 -5.47 32.23
CA ALA A 692 3.75 -4.91 30.99
C ALA A 692 4.51 -3.61 30.68
N THR A 693 4.83 -3.36 29.41
CA THR A 693 5.47 -2.12 28.97
C THR A 693 4.42 -1.19 28.38
N LEU A 694 4.29 0.01 28.94
CA LEU A 694 3.32 1.04 28.53
C LEU A 694 3.67 1.62 27.16
N GLU A 695 2.66 2.10 26.44
CA GLU A 695 2.87 2.90 25.23
C GLU A 695 3.41 4.29 25.60
N SER A 696 4.41 4.79 24.86
CA SER A 696 4.88 6.17 25.05
C SER A 696 3.75 7.13 24.67
N ALA A 697 3.41 8.08 25.54
CA ALA A 697 2.45 9.12 25.21
C ALA A 697 2.91 9.87 23.96
N THR A 698 2.27 9.62 22.82
CA THR A 698 2.46 10.45 21.63
C THR A 698 2.11 11.88 22.02
N PRO A 699 2.97 12.89 21.78
CA PRO A 699 2.57 14.27 21.96
C PRO A 699 1.31 14.46 21.12
N LYS A 700 0.19 14.86 21.74
CA LYS A 700 -0.98 15.32 20.99
C LYS A 700 -0.46 16.31 19.96
N ALA A 701 -0.62 15.97 18.68
CA ALA A 701 -0.34 16.91 17.60
C ALA A 701 -1.09 18.20 17.94
N LYS A 702 -0.35 19.30 18.10
CA LYS A 702 -0.98 20.61 18.14
C LYS A 702 -1.64 20.79 16.78
N LEU A 703 -2.98 20.75 16.78
CA LEU A 703 -3.81 21.18 15.67
C LEU A 703 -3.44 22.60 15.25
#